data_AF-A0A4R2NNI1-F1
#
_entry.id   AF-A0A4R2NNI1-F1
#
_cell.length_a   1.000
_cell.length_b   1.000
_cell.length_c   1.000
_cell.angle_alpha   90.00
_cell.angle_beta   90.00
_cell.angle_gamma   90.00
#
_symmetry.space_group_name_H-M   'P 1'
#
loop_
_entity.id
_entity.type
_entity.pdbx_description
1 polymer ?
#
loop_
_entity_poly.entity_id
_entity_poly.type
_entity_poly.pdbx_seq_one_letter_code
_entity_poly.pdbx_strand_id
1 'polypeptide(L)'
;MTTSGDGSSTGADFDATSLPGRLIGLWEFDDGASKVAADTGLDDGVAQNGSYDEGASNYGGWLVLDGYNDHVDIDGEDTPFDLTAGTIETRFIADAEHCGSELEGGTLVSRGEYDDRDDEGYFGLATTDNGAVKVVHYTGSVSTKLTTSDGFFSAGDVVTVRYSWDAMTGAVLTVENETTGQSETLTDDTVTGLTMDIGDNDDENFTIGAREEDDGDYDDPFDGKIAYVAVSDASVTTGDGLVEGTTGDDVIDAAYTGDPEGDMIDSGDAILPGEAPDDDIVLAGDGADTVESGAGDDEVYAGAGNDDVDAGTGDDLVYGGGGDDTVEGGTGDDTIYGDGGNEPTIATITFEGEEAGYLNTMGVYTIDPDTGEITNVEIAFENTSEPGSGGDLEPGSSYTYVTEPGAQVGVFLISQGASLNDYDALGEGTYVFQDASGNPATVDTVNPVLVFVAEDGTETVLDGDVFHTAAHSGNEALNPDGLVHTAGFSENADGSVTLGFEDVDGLGDQDYDDPVFTVAVEGAGASFDNAHYTVENASETVVEGNDTLTGGEGDDTIFGGGGDDVIDGGAGTDNVDGGTGDDTIYGGGDDDVLSGGADQDTFYINSTGEAGGSADSTVDGGSEGVDWDTLDLRPLTDNGWTVDNLAKTTDSDGNGFDGQVTLVNSTTGESSNINFTNIEEIIPCFTPGTLIATPRGERPVEELREGDKVITRDNGIQEIRWIGSTPVPTDRLARDTHLAPVLIRAGALGNGLPERDMLVSPQHRVLIASDRAALYFEEREVLVAAKHLTDDGGIRVVRPEGLTYLHFMFDQHEVVLSNGAWTESFQPGDYTLGGMGDAQRSEIYELFPELRTDVGRRDYVAARKTLKKHEALLLNQN
;
A
#
# COMPACT_ATOMS: atom_id res chain seq x y z
N MET A 1 -2.74 -32.87 -45.54
CA MET A 1 -1.72 -32.06 -46.25
C MET A 1 -2.39 -30.76 -46.65
N THR A 2 -2.11 -29.70 -45.89
CA THR A 2 -1.76 -28.37 -46.43
C THR A 2 -2.57 -27.82 -47.62
N THR A 3 -3.58 -27.02 -47.30
CA THR A 3 -3.46 -25.55 -47.33
C THR A 3 -4.03 -25.05 -46.01
N SER A 4 -3.21 -24.70 -45.01
CA SER A 4 -2.66 -23.34 -44.82
C SER A 4 -3.78 -22.31 -44.68
N GLY A 5 -4.21 -22.07 -43.44
CA GLY A 5 -4.89 -20.84 -43.06
C GLY A 5 -3.84 -19.78 -42.74
N ASP A 6 -4.14 -18.56 -43.13
CA ASP A 6 -3.38 -17.31 -42.97
C ASP A 6 -4.35 -16.18 -43.42
N GLY A 7 -4.19 -14.96 -42.91
CA GLY A 7 -5.16 -13.87 -43.01
C GLY A 7 -5.93 -13.67 -41.70
N SER A 8 -5.58 -12.60 -40.98
CA SER A 8 -6.16 -12.16 -39.71
C SER A 8 -7.45 -11.36 -39.90
N SER A 9 -8.30 -11.37 -38.89
CA SER A 9 -9.12 -10.21 -38.50
C SER A 9 -8.20 -9.27 -37.72
N THR A 10 -8.06 -8.03 -38.18
CA THR A 10 -7.09 -7.05 -37.63
C THR A 10 -7.59 -5.61 -37.77
N GLY A 11 -8.90 -5.37 -37.87
CA GLY A 11 -9.49 -4.34 -37.01
C GLY A 11 -9.42 -4.84 -35.57
N ALA A 12 -9.26 -3.93 -34.61
CA ALA A 12 -9.67 -4.22 -33.24
C ALA A 12 -11.12 -3.74 -33.08
N ASP A 13 -11.87 -4.41 -32.21
CA ASP A 13 -13.11 -3.85 -31.68
C ASP A 13 -12.77 -2.55 -30.91
N PHE A 14 -13.73 -1.65 -30.74
CA PHE A 14 -13.60 -0.57 -29.75
C PHE A 14 -13.75 -1.18 -28.34
N ASP A 15 -12.87 -0.83 -27.39
CA ASP A 15 -13.00 -1.41 -26.05
C ASP A 15 -14.02 -0.66 -25.21
N ALA A 16 -15.25 -1.16 -25.22
CA ALA A 16 -16.40 -0.53 -24.59
C ALA A 16 -16.34 -0.46 -23.04
N THR A 17 -15.23 -0.89 -22.41
CA THR A 17 -14.93 -0.64 -21.00
C THR A 17 -14.28 0.72 -20.74
N SER A 18 -13.69 1.41 -21.73
CA SER A 18 -13.10 2.74 -21.52
C SER A 18 -14.11 3.88 -21.43
N LEU A 19 -15.35 3.66 -21.89
CA LEU A 19 -16.46 4.63 -21.81
C LEU A 19 -17.78 3.95 -21.37
N PRO A 20 -17.81 3.29 -20.20
CA PRO A 20 -18.82 2.28 -19.88
C PRO A 20 -20.19 2.92 -19.60
N GLY A 21 -21.16 2.68 -20.49
CA GLY A 21 -22.55 3.10 -20.32
C GLY A 21 -22.86 4.57 -20.63
N ARG A 22 -21.88 5.34 -21.11
CA ARG A 22 -22.01 6.75 -21.55
C ARG A 22 -21.84 6.94 -23.07
N LEU A 23 -21.55 5.85 -23.78
CA LEU A 23 -21.46 5.78 -25.24
C LEU A 23 -22.85 5.96 -25.88
N ILE A 24 -22.97 6.90 -26.82
CA ILE A 24 -24.22 7.25 -27.54
C ILE A 24 -24.16 6.97 -29.05
N GLY A 25 -23.01 6.58 -29.60
CA GLY A 25 -22.88 6.10 -30.97
C GLY A 25 -21.53 5.41 -31.20
N LEU A 26 -21.52 4.31 -31.95
CA LEU A 26 -20.30 3.54 -32.23
C LEU A 26 -20.36 2.85 -33.60
N TRP A 27 -19.37 3.10 -34.47
CA TRP A 27 -19.33 2.53 -35.83
C TRP A 27 -18.01 1.79 -36.12
N GLU A 28 -17.98 0.47 -35.94
CA GLU A 28 -16.77 -0.38 -36.05
C GLU A 28 -16.55 -1.01 -37.45
N PHE A 29 -17.33 -0.59 -38.45
CA PHE A 29 -17.20 -0.98 -39.87
C PHE A 29 -17.02 -2.49 -40.17
N ASP A 30 -17.58 -3.36 -39.32
CA ASP A 30 -17.41 -4.83 -39.36
C ASP A 30 -17.76 -5.45 -40.73
N ASP A 31 -17.13 -6.59 -41.04
CA ASP A 31 -17.09 -7.31 -42.33
C ASP A 31 -18.44 -8.03 -42.68
N GLY A 32 -19.54 -7.46 -42.17
CA GLY A 32 -20.90 -7.95 -42.30
C GLY A 32 -21.48 -7.89 -43.71
N ALA A 33 -22.52 -8.70 -43.96
CA ALA A 33 -23.19 -8.76 -45.28
C ALA A 33 -24.14 -7.57 -45.57
N SER A 34 -23.96 -6.45 -44.87
CA SER A 34 -24.72 -5.20 -45.04
C SER A 34 -24.02 -4.28 -46.05
N LYS A 35 -24.65 -3.15 -46.38
CA LYS A 35 -24.04 -1.99 -47.06
C LYS A 35 -24.28 -0.71 -46.25
N VAL A 36 -24.24 -0.88 -44.93
CA VAL A 36 -24.63 0.10 -43.92
C VAL A 36 -23.57 -0.02 -42.82
N ALA A 37 -22.98 1.09 -42.39
CA ALA A 37 -22.20 1.15 -41.17
C ALA A 37 -23.20 1.01 -40.02
N ALA A 38 -23.19 -0.18 -39.39
CA ALA A 38 -24.08 -0.41 -38.27
C ALA A 38 -23.56 0.38 -37.08
N ASP A 39 -24.45 1.11 -36.42
CA ASP A 39 -24.23 1.53 -35.05
C ASP A 39 -24.31 0.27 -34.15
N THR A 40 -23.27 0.05 -33.36
CA THR A 40 -23.12 -1.07 -32.41
C THR A 40 -23.27 -0.64 -30.94
N GLY A 41 -23.50 0.66 -30.67
CA GLY A 41 -23.58 1.31 -29.35
C GLY A 41 -24.81 1.03 -28.50
N LEU A 42 -25.10 -0.25 -28.22
CA LEU A 42 -25.86 -0.73 -27.04
C LEU A 42 -27.25 -0.12 -26.70
N ASP A 43 -28.28 -0.51 -27.46
CA ASP A 43 -29.69 -0.70 -26.99
C ASP A 43 -30.41 0.51 -26.33
N ASP A 44 -29.93 1.74 -26.56
CA ASP A 44 -30.54 3.01 -26.10
C ASP A 44 -32.01 3.19 -26.59
N GLY A 45 -32.26 2.78 -27.84
CA GLY A 45 -33.53 2.92 -28.56
C GLY A 45 -33.47 3.71 -29.87
N VAL A 46 -32.36 4.39 -30.22
CA VAL A 46 -32.19 5.24 -31.40
C VAL A 46 -31.08 4.66 -32.30
N ALA A 47 -31.43 4.19 -33.49
CA ALA A 47 -30.50 3.47 -34.35
C ALA A 47 -29.92 4.35 -35.46
N GLN A 48 -28.77 4.99 -35.22
CA GLN A 48 -28.10 5.95 -36.13
C GLN A 48 -27.11 5.22 -37.06
N ASN A 49 -27.58 4.71 -38.19
CA ASN A 49 -26.85 3.72 -39.03
C ASN A 49 -26.46 4.31 -40.38
N GLY A 50 -25.16 4.53 -40.64
CA GLY A 50 -24.73 5.22 -41.86
C GLY A 50 -24.66 4.41 -43.16
N SER A 51 -24.57 5.11 -44.30
CA SER A 51 -24.39 4.53 -45.64
C SER A 51 -22.99 4.78 -46.22
N TYR A 52 -22.39 3.73 -46.79
CA TYR A 52 -21.11 3.83 -47.52
C TYR A 52 -21.33 4.28 -48.97
N ASP A 53 -20.84 5.48 -49.31
CA ASP A 53 -21.13 6.13 -50.58
C ASP A 53 -19.89 6.63 -51.36
N GLU A 54 -20.15 6.98 -52.62
CA GLU A 54 -19.26 7.27 -53.78
C GLU A 54 -18.17 6.24 -54.14
N GLY A 55 -17.52 5.61 -53.16
CA GLY A 55 -16.56 4.50 -53.33
C GLY A 55 -16.21 3.76 -52.04
N ALA A 56 -16.50 4.36 -50.87
CA ALA A 56 -16.23 3.85 -49.54
C ALA A 56 -16.65 2.38 -49.35
N SER A 57 -15.83 1.63 -48.61
CA SER A 57 -16.10 0.21 -48.35
C SER A 57 -15.48 -0.32 -47.07
N ASN A 58 -16.12 -1.31 -46.46
CA ASN A 58 -15.51 -2.10 -45.40
C ASN A 58 -14.60 -3.21 -45.96
N TYR A 59 -13.46 -3.43 -45.32
CA TYR A 59 -12.59 -4.58 -45.59
C TYR A 59 -11.76 -5.00 -44.37
N GLY A 60 -12.21 -6.05 -43.68
CA GLY A 60 -11.47 -6.73 -42.62
C GLY A 60 -11.59 -6.10 -41.22
N GLY A 61 -12.70 -5.40 -40.95
CA GLY A 61 -12.91 -4.61 -39.72
C GLY A 61 -12.30 -3.21 -39.81
N TRP A 62 -12.42 -2.57 -40.98
CA TRP A 62 -11.95 -1.21 -41.26
C TRP A 62 -12.83 -0.59 -42.34
N LEU A 63 -13.21 0.67 -42.19
CA LEU A 63 -13.56 1.55 -43.29
C LEU A 63 -12.31 1.81 -44.13
N VAL A 64 -12.43 1.75 -45.45
CA VAL A 64 -11.35 2.01 -46.40
C VAL A 64 -11.79 3.10 -47.38
N LEU A 65 -10.96 4.14 -47.50
CA LEU A 65 -11.21 5.37 -48.25
C LEU A 65 -10.05 5.62 -49.23
N ASP A 66 -10.33 5.99 -50.48
CA ASP A 66 -9.33 6.06 -51.56
C ASP A 66 -8.77 7.47 -51.91
N GLY A 67 -9.02 8.47 -51.06
CA GLY A 67 -8.47 9.83 -51.21
C GLY A 67 -9.19 10.71 -52.24
N TYR A 68 -10.45 10.42 -52.60
CA TYR A 68 -11.24 11.23 -53.55
C TYR A 68 -12.47 11.90 -52.95
N ASN A 69 -13.54 11.15 -52.71
CA ASN A 69 -14.79 11.64 -52.11
C ASN A 69 -15.55 10.52 -51.38
N ASP A 70 -14.81 9.48 -50.95
CA ASP A 70 -15.30 8.38 -50.16
C ASP A 70 -15.66 8.86 -48.74
N HIS A 71 -16.87 8.52 -48.29
CA HIS A 71 -17.36 8.85 -46.95
C HIS A 71 -18.42 7.83 -46.47
N VAL A 72 -18.73 7.91 -45.18
CA VAL A 72 -19.93 7.33 -44.57
C VAL A 72 -20.75 8.46 -43.96
N ASP A 73 -21.94 8.66 -44.50
CA ASP A 73 -23.00 9.57 -44.02
C ASP A 73 -23.86 8.82 -42.98
N ILE A 74 -24.14 9.39 -41.80
CA ILE A 74 -24.89 8.76 -40.70
C ILE A 74 -26.39 9.12 -40.75
N ASP A 75 -27.25 8.23 -41.29
CA ASP A 75 -28.72 8.35 -41.20
C ASP A 75 -29.16 8.37 -39.69
N GLY A 76 -29.60 9.52 -39.17
CA GLY A 76 -29.99 9.67 -37.76
C GLY A 76 -31.18 10.63 -37.49
N GLU A 77 -31.69 10.62 -36.26
CA GLU A 77 -32.20 11.88 -35.67
C GLU A 77 -31.03 12.48 -34.88
N ASP A 78 -30.82 13.77 -35.08
CA ASP A 78 -29.63 14.54 -34.71
C ASP A 78 -29.45 14.73 -33.19
N THR A 79 -30.57 14.99 -32.51
CA THR A 79 -30.61 15.45 -31.10
C THR A 79 -29.91 14.63 -30.00
N PRO A 80 -29.55 13.33 -30.14
CA PRO A 80 -28.66 12.67 -29.19
C PRO A 80 -27.25 13.29 -29.13
N PHE A 81 -26.80 13.93 -30.21
CA PHE A 81 -25.48 14.56 -30.32
C PHE A 81 -25.46 16.06 -29.97
N ASP A 82 -26.57 16.63 -29.49
CA ASP A 82 -26.69 18.02 -29.00
C ASP A 82 -26.01 18.18 -27.62
N LEU A 83 -24.75 17.79 -27.54
CA LEU A 83 -24.01 17.60 -26.29
C LEU A 83 -23.29 18.87 -25.85
N THR A 84 -23.60 19.32 -24.63
CA THR A 84 -22.82 20.35 -23.94
C THR A 84 -21.45 19.86 -23.50
N ALA A 85 -21.26 18.54 -23.34
CA ALA A 85 -20.00 17.91 -23.02
C ALA A 85 -19.94 16.50 -23.60
N GLY A 86 -18.77 16.04 -24.00
CA GLY A 86 -18.61 14.73 -24.63
C GLY A 86 -17.19 14.44 -25.10
N THR A 87 -16.95 13.20 -25.52
CA THR A 87 -15.69 12.77 -26.14
C THR A 87 -15.98 12.02 -27.44
N ILE A 88 -15.19 12.30 -28.47
CA ILE A 88 -15.12 11.53 -29.71
C ILE A 88 -13.79 10.79 -29.72
N GLU A 89 -13.84 9.46 -29.81
CA GLU A 89 -12.65 8.63 -30.05
C GLU A 89 -12.67 8.07 -31.49
N THR A 90 -11.52 8.09 -32.16
CA THR A 90 -11.35 7.39 -33.45
C THR A 90 -9.94 6.85 -33.60
N ARG A 91 -9.83 5.72 -34.30
CA ARG A 91 -8.57 5.01 -34.54
C ARG A 91 -8.34 4.75 -36.01
N PHE A 92 -7.18 5.14 -36.54
CA PHE A 92 -6.93 5.19 -37.99
C PHE A 92 -5.53 4.72 -38.40
N ILE A 93 -5.38 4.48 -39.71
CA ILE A 93 -4.09 4.29 -40.40
C ILE A 93 -4.13 5.11 -41.69
N ALA A 94 -3.28 6.15 -41.79
CA ALA A 94 -3.12 6.95 -43.01
C ALA A 94 -2.23 6.21 -44.03
N ASP A 95 -2.60 6.26 -45.31
CA ASP A 95 -1.78 5.74 -46.42
C ASP A 95 -0.89 6.86 -47.04
N ALA A 96 0.04 6.49 -47.92
CA ALA A 96 1.21 7.33 -48.24
C ALA A 96 1.01 8.42 -49.32
N GLU A 97 -0.21 8.61 -49.84
CA GLU A 97 -0.55 9.73 -50.74
C GLU A 97 -1.60 10.64 -50.03
N HIS A 98 -1.19 11.34 -48.96
CA HIS A 98 -2.03 12.34 -48.28
C HIS A 98 -2.74 13.26 -49.30
N CYS A 99 -4.07 13.31 -49.23
CA CYS A 99 -4.93 13.86 -50.30
C CYS A 99 -5.71 15.12 -49.90
N GLY A 100 -5.31 15.76 -48.80
CA GLY A 100 -5.87 17.04 -48.36
C GLY A 100 -5.36 18.26 -49.13
N SER A 101 -5.94 19.42 -48.83
CA SER A 101 -5.39 20.73 -49.19
C SER A 101 -4.20 21.11 -48.29
N GLU A 102 -3.20 21.85 -48.82
CA GLU A 102 -2.04 22.40 -48.07
C GLU A 102 -2.41 23.36 -46.90
N LEU A 103 -3.70 23.48 -46.54
CA LEU A 103 -4.23 24.39 -45.54
C LEU A 103 -5.11 23.71 -44.48
N GLU A 104 -5.85 22.66 -44.82
CA GLU A 104 -6.95 22.15 -43.98
C GLU A 104 -6.88 20.64 -43.68
N GLY A 105 -6.43 19.77 -44.59
CA GLY A 105 -6.03 18.38 -44.26
C GLY A 105 -6.87 17.29 -44.92
N GLY A 106 -6.76 16.05 -44.43
CA GLY A 106 -7.58 14.90 -44.82
C GLY A 106 -8.48 14.45 -43.68
N THR A 107 -9.80 14.57 -43.85
CA THR A 107 -10.79 14.45 -42.78
C THR A 107 -11.05 13.00 -42.35
N LEU A 108 -11.08 12.77 -41.03
CA LEU A 108 -11.43 11.49 -40.42
C LEU A 108 -12.92 11.48 -40.04
N VAL A 109 -13.35 12.52 -39.30
CA VAL A 109 -14.72 12.67 -38.79
C VAL A 109 -15.10 14.16 -38.86
N SER A 110 -16.33 14.46 -39.25
CA SER A 110 -16.90 15.82 -39.29
C SER A 110 -18.39 15.83 -38.97
N ARG A 111 -18.94 17.01 -38.61
CA ARG A 111 -20.37 17.25 -38.30
C ARG A 111 -20.72 18.70 -38.62
N GLY A 112 -21.86 18.93 -39.28
CA GLY A 112 -22.23 20.23 -39.85
C GLY A 112 -21.47 20.58 -41.13
N GLU A 113 -21.96 21.59 -41.86
CA GLU A 113 -21.35 22.05 -43.13
C GLU A 113 -20.20 23.04 -42.90
N TYR A 114 -19.09 22.90 -43.63
CA TYR A 114 -17.91 23.73 -43.37
C TYR A 114 -18.08 25.20 -43.79
N ASP A 115 -18.78 25.57 -44.86
CA ASP A 115 -18.81 26.98 -45.31
C ASP A 115 -19.69 27.87 -44.41
N ASP A 116 -20.75 27.32 -43.79
CA ASP A 116 -21.68 28.04 -42.87
C ASP A 116 -21.35 27.88 -41.36
N ARG A 117 -20.24 27.20 -41.01
CA ARG A 117 -19.66 27.04 -39.64
C ARG A 117 -19.69 28.31 -38.74
N ASP A 118 -19.57 29.50 -39.33
CA ASP A 118 -19.46 30.79 -38.62
C ASP A 118 -20.83 31.32 -38.15
N ASP A 119 -21.93 30.81 -38.72
CA ASP A 119 -23.33 31.14 -38.35
C ASP A 119 -24.03 29.94 -37.67
N GLU A 120 -23.68 28.67 -38.02
CA GLU A 120 -24.43 27.46 -37.59
C GLU A 120 -23.59 26.37 -36.87
N GLY A 121 -22.25 26.50 -36.81
CA GLY A 121 -21.35 25.55 -36.15
C GLY A 121 -20.78 24.46 -37.07
N TYR A 122 -19.70 23.80 -36.64
CA TYR A 122 -19.00 22.75 -37.38
C TYR A 122 -17.98 22.02 -36.49
N PHE A 123 -17.92 20.69 -36.54
CA PHE A 123 -16.81 19.91 -35.98
C PHE A 123 -16.05 19.18 -37.10
N GLY A 124 -14.72 19.10 -36.98
CA GLY A 124 -13.87 18.35 -37.91
C GLY A 124 -12.53 17.93 -37.33
N LEU A 125 -12.35 16.62 -37.20
CA LEU A 125 -11.10 15.94 -36.87
C LEU A 125 -10.43 15.43 -38.15
N ALA A 126 -9.17 15.83 -38.38
CA ALA A 126 -8.45 15.62 -39.63
C ALA A 126 -6.95 15.36 -39.41
N THR A 127 -6.30 14.83 -40.45
CA THR A 127 -4.84 14.64 -40.54
C THR A 127 -4.20 15.69 -41.46
N THR A 128 -2.91 15.99 -41.25
CA THR A 128 -2.17 16.95 -42.09
C THR A 128 -1.11 16.29 -42.96
N ASP A 129 -0.76 16.93 -44.09
CA ASP A 129 0.28 16.47 -45.03
C ASP A 129 1.63 16.14 -44.38
N ASN A 130 1.95 16.77 -43.25
CA ASN A 130 3.20 16.61 -42.52
C ASN A 130 3.20 15.44 -41.52
N GLY A 131 2.06 14.80 -41.25
CA GLY A 131 1.93 13.72 -40.25
C GLY A 131 1.57 14.23 -38.86
N ALA A 132 0.69 15.23 -38.76
CA ALA A 132 0.08 15.68 -37.50
C ALA A 132 -1.45 15.49 -37.52
N VAL A 133 -2.06 15.40 -36.34
CA VAL A 133 -3.52 15.33 -36.14
C VAL A 133 -4.04 16.72 -35.74
N LYS A 134 -5.24 17.07 -36.16
CA LYS A 134 -5.86 18.39 -36.02
C LYS A 134 -7.35 18.26 -35.72
N VAL A 135 -7.83 19.00 -34.74
CA VAL A 135 -9.26 19.27 -34.55
C VAL A 135 -9.56 20.73 -34.90
N VAL A 136 -10.75 20.98 -35.45
CA VAL A 136 -11.41 22.28 -35.38
C VAL A 136 -12.84 22.07 -34.93
N HIS A 137 -13.31 22.87 -33.99
CA HIS A 137 -14.67 22.80 -33.46
C HIS A 137 -15.20 24.24 -33.37
N TYR A 138 -16.35 24.51 -33.97
CA TYR A 138 -17.06 25.78 -34.01
C TYR A 138 -18.47 25.60 -33.44
N THR A 139 -18.85 26.49 -32.53
CA THR A 139 -20.20 26.60 -31.98
C THR A 139 -20.66 28.04 -32.19
N GLY A 140 -21.16 28.31 -33.41
CA GLY A 140 -21.46 29.66 -33.89
C GLY A 140 -20.24 30.59 -33.85
N SER A 141 -20.19 31.51 -32.89
CA SER A 141 -19.08 32.47 -32.74
C SER A 141 -17.95 32.03 -31.80
N VAL A 142 -18.06 30.84 -31.21
CA VAL A 142 -17.06 30.18 -30.36
C VAL A 142 -16.29 29.17 -31.20
N SER A 143 -14.96 29.05 -31.05
CA SER A 143 -14.20 28.03 -31.80
C SER A 143 -12.82 27.73 -31.21
N THR A 144 -12.45 26.45 -31.19
CA THR A 144 -11.08 25.97 -30.89
C THR A 144 -10.39 25.40 -32.13
N LYS A 145 -9.06 25.38 -32.12
CA LYS A 145 -8.24 24.63 -33.08
C LYS A 145 -6.97 24.05 -32.46
N LEU A 146 -7.04 22.78 -32.07
CA LEU A 146 -5.91 21.99 -31.59
C LEU A 146 -5.19 21.29 -32.76
N THR A 147 -3.87 21.16 -32.73
CA THR A 147 -3.07 20.49 -33.79
C THR A 147 -1.72 20.04 -33.24
N THR A 148 -1.42 18.73 -33.34
CA THR A 148 -0.17 18.12 -32.85
C THR A 148 1.05 18.48 -33.68
N SER A 149 2.23 18.08 -33.20
CA SER A 149 3.51 18.45 -33.77
C SER A 149 3.75 17.87 -35.16
N ASP A 150 4.38 18.68 -36.04
CA ASP A 150 4.75 18.32 -37.42
C ASP A 150 5.56 17.00 -37.47
N GLY A 151 4.92 15.90 -37.85
CA GLY A 151 5.54 14.57 -37.97
C GLY A 151 5.37 13.64 -36.77
N PHE A 152 4.37 13.89 -35.92
CA PHE A 152 3.90 12.99 -34.85
C PHE A 152 3.67 11.53 -35.32
N PHE A 153 3.10 11.33 -36.52
CA PHE A 153 2.92 10.01 -37.12
C PHE A 153 3.48 9.90 -38.54
N SER A 154 3.76 8.67 -38.97
CA SER A 154 4.14 8.31 -40.34
C SER A 154 3.06 7.49 -41.05
N ALA A 155 2.97 7.59 -42.37
CA ALA A 155 2.02 6.80 -43.16
C ALA A 155 2.27 5.28 -42.98
N GLY A 156 1.24 4.56 -42.55
CA GLY A 156 1.29 3.15 -42.15
C GLY A 156 1.44 2.90 -40.64
N ASP A 157 1.62 3.93 -39.81
CA ASP A 157 1.47 3.84 -38.36
C ASP A 157 -0.03 3.70 -37.98
N VAL A 158 -0.29 3.11 -36.82
CA VAL A 158 -1.61 3.09 -36.16
C VAL A 158 -1.68 4.24 -35.17
N VAL A 159 -2.74 5.05 -35.26
CA VAL A 159 -2.94 6.23 -34.42
C VAL A 159 -4.34 6.21 -33.83
N THR A 160 -4.45 6.48 -32.53
CA THR A 160 -5.70 6.67 -31.80
C THR A 160 -5.82 8.13 -31.36
N VAL A 161 -7.03 8.67 -31.37
CA VAL A 161 -7.34 10.08 -31.08
C VAL A 161 -8.54 10.14 -30.16
N ARG A 162 -8.41 10.82 -29.02
CA ARG A 162 -9.52 11.26 -28.18
C ARG A 162 -9.63 12.78 -28.27
N TYR A 163 -10.83 13.25 -28.55
CA TYR A 163 -11.16 14.67 -28.51
C TYR A 163 -12.35 14.90 -27.57
N SER A 164 -12.08 15.56 -26.45
CA SER A 164 -13.07 15.91 -25.45
C SER A 164 -13.44 17.40 -25.57
N TRP A 165 -14.71 17.72 -25.31
CA TRP A 165 -15.18 19.09 -25.17
C TRP A 165 -16.12 19.22 -23.98
N ASP A 166 -16.14 20.39 -23.37
CA ASP A 166 -17.15 20.81 -22.41
C ASP A 166 -17.48 22.30 -22.62
N ALA A 167 -18.75 22.66 -22.48
CA ALA A 167 -19.22 24.04 -22.55
C ALA A 167 -18.61 24.95 -21.48
N MET A 168 -18.06 24.39 -20.40
CA MET A 168 -17.47 25.07 -19.26
C MET A 168 -15.94 25.00 -19.25
N THR A 169 -15.34 23.81 -19.43
CA THR A 169 -13.87 23.61 -19.34
C THR A 169 -13.15 23.57 -20.69
N GLY A 170 -13.86 23.72 -21.81
CA GLY A 170 -13.26 23.97 -23.13
C GLY A 170 -13.02 22.71 -23.94
N ALA A 171 -11.76 22.40 -24.25
CA ALA A 171 -11.42 21.32 -25.17
C ALA A 171 -10.04 20.68 -24.92
N VAL A 172 -9.98 19.34 -25.02
CA VAL A 172 -8.74 18.55 -24.93
C VAL A 172 -8.62 17.63 -26.15
N LEU A 173 -7.43 17.54 -26.73
CA LEU A 173 -7.07 16.62 -27.82
C LEU A 173 -5.88 15.77 -27.40
N THR A 174 -6.12 14.50 -27.12
CA THR A 174 -5.08 13.49 -26.83
C THR A 174 -4.88 12.62 -28.06
N VAL A 175 -3.63 12.44 -28.49
CA VAL A 175 -3.27 11.68 -29.69
C VAL A 175 -2.17 10.69 -29.38
N GLU A 176 -2.40 9.41 -29.68
CA GLU A 176 -1.47 8.31 -29.44
C GLU A 176 -0.99 7.68 -30.75
N ASN A 177 0.31 7.54 -30.94
CA ASN A 177 0.90 6.70 -31.98
C ASN A 177 1.32 5.35 -31.37
N GLU A 178 0.39 4.39 -31.34
CA GLU A 178 0.61 3.01 -30.88
C GLU A 178 1.79 2.30 -31.57
N THR A 179 2.19 2.76 -32.76
CA THR A 179 3.30 2.16 -33.52
C THR A 179 4.68 2.65 -33.06
N THR A 180 4.74 3.81 -32.39
CA THR A 180 5.98 4.37 -31.83
C THR A 180 6.00 4.41 -30.29
N GLY A 181 4.84 4.35 -29.63
CA GLY A 181 4.71 4.58 -28.18
C GLY A 181 4.89 6.05 -27.82
N GLN A 182 4.28 6.96 -28.60
CA GLN A 182 4.31 8.40 -28.34
C GLN A 182 2.88 8.91 -28.15
N SER A 183 2.68 9.78 -27.15
CA SER A 183 1.46 10.57 -26.98
C SER A 183 1.75 12.07 -27.12
N GLU A 184 0.74 12.87 -27.45
CA GLU A 184 0.75 14.33 -27.43
C GLU A 184 -0.67 14.83 -27.07
N THR A 185 -0.81 15.38 -25.86
CA THR A 185 -2.03 16.03 -25.36
C THR A 185 -1.97 17.53 -25.58
N LEU A 186 -3.09 18.15 -25.96
CA LEU A 186 -3.22 19.58 -26.18
C LEU A 186 -4.55 20.08 -25.62
N THR A 187 -4.53 21.22 -24.92
CA THR A 187 -5.70 21.83 -24.29
C THR A 187 -5.98 23.22 -24.88
N ASP A 188 -7.25 23.60 -24.93
CA ASP A 188 -7.75 24.96 -25.19
C ASP A 188 -8.94 25.21 -24.24
N ASP A 189 -8.60 25.37 -22.97
CA ASP A 189 -9.45 25.86 -21.87
C ASP A 189 -9.98 27.28 -22.11
N THR A 190 -9.25 28.09 -22.91
CA THR A 190 -9.60 29.47 -23.25
C THR A 190 -10.92 29.61 -24.02
N VAL A 191 -11.48 28.49 -24.49
CA VAL A 191 -12.74 28.42 -25.22
C VAL A 191 -13.90 28.02 -24.27
N THR A 192 -14.94 28.83 -24.18
CA THR A 192 -16.14 28.51 -23.37
C THR A 192 -17.42 28.69 -24.18
N GLY A 193 -18.43 27.85 -23.87
CA GLY A 193 -19.63 27.70 -24.66
C GLY A 193 -19.44 26.85 -25.93
N LEU A 194 -18.48 25.91 -25.92
CA LEU A 194 -18.21 24.97 -27.00
C LEU A 194 -19.13 23.74 -26.86
N THR A 195 -19.96 23.45 -27.86
CA THR A 195 -20.97 22.38 -27.82
C THR A 195 -21.17 21.72 -29.18
N MET A 196 -21.50 20.44 -29.16
CA MET A 196 -21.77 19.61 -30.36
C MET A 196 -23.23 19.76 -30.89
N ASP A 197 -24.05 20.59 -30.22
CA ASP A 197 -25.27 21.25 -30.73
C ASP A 197 -24.88 22.16 -31.92
N ILE A 198 -25.10 21.67 -33.15
CA ILE A 198 -24.60 22.21 -34.43
C ILE A 198 -25.74 22.10 -35.47
N GLY A 199 -25.98 23.16 -36.26
CA GLY A 199 -27.06 23.23 -37.26
C GLY A 199 -28.35 23.90 -36.77
N ASP A 200 -29.44 23.83 -37.55
CA ASP A 200 -30.82 24.19 -37.11
C ASP A 200 -31.79 22.99 -36.99
N ASN A 201 -31.19 21.79 -36.92
CA ASN A 201 -31.78 20.45 -36.76
C ASN A 201 -32.63 19.94 -37.94
N ASP A 202 -32.27 20.19 -39.21
CA ASP A 202 -32.92 19.50 -40.36
C ASP A 202 -32.06 18.83 -41.46
N ASP A 203 -30.81 18.39 -41.17
CA ASP A 203 -30.30 16.99 -41.41
C ASP A 203 -28.81 16.72 -40.97
N GLU A 204 -28.17 17.56 -40.12
CA GLU A 204 -26.70 17.76 -39.92
C GLU A 204 -25.92 16.69 -39.09
N ASN A 205 -26.08 15.40 -39.40
CA ASN A 205 -25.41 14.29 -38.70
C ASN A 205 -23.87 14.23 -38.93
N PHE A 206 -23.20 13.25 -38.29
CA PHE A 206 -21.78 12.98 -38.52
C PHE A 206 -21.51 12.42 -39.94
N THR A 207 -20.41 12.87 -40.54
CA THR A 207 -19.81 12.28 -41.76
C THR A 207 -18.39 11.80 -41.47
N ILE A 208 -18.11 10.53 -41.80
CA ILE A 208 -16.83 9.86 -41.53
C ILE A 208 -16.09 9.62 -42.85
N GLY A 209 -14.93 10.27 -43.03
CA GLY A 209 -14.20 10.35 -44.29
C GLY A 209 -14.19 11.77 -44.87
N ALA A 210 -14.42 11.91 -46.18
CA ALA A 210 -14.43 13.22 -46.85
C ALA A 210 -15.41 14.22 -46.18
N ARG A 211 -14.99 15.48 -46.03
CA ARG A 211 -15.74 16.55 -45.36
C ARG A 211 -16.87 17.06 -46.24
N GLU A 212 -17.96 17.54 -45.64
CA GLU A 212 -19.03 18.26 -46.33
C GLU A 212 -18.74 19.78 -46.40
N GLU A 213 -18.68 20.35 -47.61
CA GLU A 213 -18.38 21.79 -47.85
C GLU A 213 -19.67 22.65 -47.91
N ASP A 214 -20.66 22.24 -48.70
CA ASP A 214 -21.93 22.95 -49.06
C ASP A 214 -22.97 21.93 -49.61
N ASP A 215 -24.12 21.71 -48.92
CA ASP A 215 -25.35 21.02 -49.37
C ASP A 215 -25.11 19.82 -50.33
N GLY A 216 -24.30 18.83 -49.90
CA GLY A 216 -23.96 17.62 -50.66
C GLY A 216 -22.79 17.69 -51.65
N ASP A 217 -21.88 18.68 -51.56
CA ASP A 217 -20.55 18.67 -52.21
C ASP A 217 -19.45 18.38 -51.15
N TYR A 218 -18.57 17.41 -51.43
CA TYR A 218 -17.61 16.86 -50.45
C TYR A 218 -16.14 17.12 -50.84
N ASP A 219 -15.31 17.49 -49.88
CA ASP A 219 -13.91 17.89 -50.05
C ASP A 219 -12.94 17.31 -48.97
N ASP A 220 -11.69 17.81 -48.96
CA ASP A 220 -10.57 17.42 -48.08
C ASP A 220 -10.56 15.93 -47.62
N PRO A 221 -10.45 14.98 -48.59
CA PRO A 221 -10.63 13.55 -48.37
C PRO A 221 -9.41 12.86 -47.73
N PHE A 222 -9.68 11.78 -47.00
CA PHE A 222 -8.65 10.91 -46.42
C PHE A 222 -8.30 9.72 -47.34
N ASP A 223 -7.01 9.44 -47.48
CA ASP A 223 -6.46 8.21 -48.10
C ASP A 223 -5.94 7.30 -46.97
N GLY A 224 -6.61 6.17 -46.75
CA GLY A 224 -6.30 5.33 -45.59
C GLY A 224 -7.47 4.51 -45.09
N LYS A 225 -7.47 4.25 -43.78
CA LYS A 225 -8.45 3.41 -43.09
C LYS A 225 -8.80 3.93 -41.71
N ILE A 226 -10.05 3.71 -41.29
CA ILE A 226 -10.57 4.00 -39.95
C ILE A 226 -11.12 2.70 -39.37
N ALA A 227 -10.75 2.34 -38.13
CA ALA A 227 -11.19 1.12 -37.45
C ALA A 227 -12.57 1.31 -36.85
N TYR A 228 -12.72 2.38 -36.06
CA TYR A 228 -13.99 2.79 -35.45
C TYR A 228 -14.05 4.31 -35.28
N VAL A 229 -15.25 4.81 -35.06
CA VAL A 229 -15.55 6.11 -34.45
C VAL A 229 -16.55 5.85 -33.31
N ALA A 230 -16.27 6.42 -32.14
CA ALA A 230 -17.06 6.31 -30.91
C ALA A 230 -17.40 7.71 -30.38
N VAL A 231 -18.59 7.89 -29.79
CA VAL A 231 -19.07 9.17 -29.24
C VAL A 231 -19.74 8.95 -27.89
N SER A 232 -19.36 9.71 -26.86
CA SER A 232 -19.92 9.63 -25.49
C SER A 232 -20.49 10.96 -24.97
N ASP A 233 -21.36 10.88 -23.97
CA ASP A 233 -21.95 12.04 -23.26
C ASP A 233 -21.13 12.54 -22.06
N ALA A 234 -19.83 12.21 -22.02
CA ALA A 234 -18.86 12.58 -21.00
C ALA A 234 -17.67 13.29 -21.65
N SER A 235 -17.22 14.43 -21.10
CA SER A 235 -15.84 14.86 -21.34
C SER A 235 -14.92 13.98 -20.50
N VAL A 236 -14.00 13.25 -21.14
CA VAL A 236 -12.82 12.70 -20.47
C VAL A 236 -11.72 13.76 -20.54
N THR A 237 -11.57 14.52 -19.46
CA THR A 237 -10.29 15.18 -19.12
C THR A 237 -9.32 14.11 -18.61
N THR A 238 -8.02 14.41 -18.62
CA THR A 238 -7.06 13.66 -17.80
C THR A 238 -7.38 13.93 -16.33
N GLY A 239 -7.35 12.91 -15.46
CA GLY A 239 -7.35 13.16 -14.02
C GLY A 239 -5.99 13.69 -13.54
N ASP A 240 -5.76 13.65 -12.23
CA ASP A 240 -4.55 14.18 -11.60
C ASP A 240 -3.51 13.11 -11.22
N GLY A 241 -3.83 11.83 -11.44
CA GLY A 241 -2.94 10.69 -11.17
C GLY A 241 -3.08 10.11 -9.77
N LEU A 242 -4.22 10.35 -9.11
CA LEU A 242 -4.59 9.80 -7.80
C LEU A 242 -5.89 8.99 -7.94
N VAL A 243 -5.97 7.84 -7.28
CA VAL A 243 -7.22 7.06 -7.21
C VAL A 243 -7.89 7.33 -5.87
N GLU A 244 -8.85 8.27 -5.84
CA GLU A 244 -9.53 8.70 -4.62
C GLU A 244 -10.72 7.81 -4.25
N GLY A 245 -10.70 7.30 -3.00
CA GLY A 245 -11.78 6.58 -2.33
C GLY A 245 -12.86 7.50 -1.75
N THR A 246 -13.58 7.04 -0.74
CA THR A 246 -14.59 7.86 -0.05
C THR A 246 -14.61 7.61 1.45
N THR A 247 -15.44 8.38 2.18
CA THR A 247 -15.62 8.22 3.64
C THR A 247 -16.51 7.02 4.04
N GLY A 248 -16.31 5.86 3.37
CA GLY A 248 -16.39 4.55 4.03
C GLY A 248 -16.98 3.36 3.26
N ASP A 249 -16.41 2.18 3.54
CA ASP A 249 -16.78 0.84 3.04
C ASP A 249 -16.64 0.71 1.50
N ASP A 250 -15.50 1.13 0.93
CA ASP A 250 -15.20 1.10 -0.51
C ASP A 250 -14.38 -0.13 -0.97
N VAL A 251 -14.33 -0.34 -2.30
CA VAL A 251 -13.54 -1.40 -2.95
C VAL A 251 -12.88 -0.81 -4.19
N ILE A 252 -11.56 -0.62 -4.10
CA ILE A 252 -10.71 -0.02 -5.13
C ILE A 252 -9.96 -1.16 -5.82
N ASP A 253 -10.43 -1.54 -7.01
CA ASP A 253 -9.81 -2.51 -7.91
C ASP A 253 -9.73 -1.91 -9.33
N ALA A 254 -9.14 -2.61 -10.31
CA ALA A 254 -9.11 -2.20 -11.73
C ALA A 254 -10.50 -2.18 -12.44
N ALA A 255 -11.60 -2.13 -11.67
CA ALA A 255 -12.96 -1.82 -12.10
C ALA A 255 -13.66 -0.80 -11.18
N TYR A 256 -12.91 -0.12 -10.30
CA TYR A 256 -13.34 1.05 -9.55
C TYR A 256 -13.67 2.21 -10.48
N THR A 257 -14.75 2.92 -10.17
CA THR A 257 -15.18 4.15 -10.88
C THR A 257 -15.86 5.09 -9.88
N GLY A 258 -15.38 5.10 -8.63
CA GLY A 258 -15.87 6.01 -7.59
C GLY A 258 -15.15 7.36 -7.62
N ASP A 259 -13.92 7.35 -8.16
CA ASP A 259 -13.06 8.50 -8.39
C ASP A 259 -13.80 9.68 -9.08
N PRO A 260 -13.59 10.94 -8.66
CA PRO A 260 -14.35 12.07 -9.18
C PRO A 260 -13.82 12.58 -10.54
N GLU A 261 -12.52 12.45 -10.77
CA GLU A 261 -11.78 12.96 -11.93
C GLU A 261 -11.75 11.92 -13.07
N GLY A 262 -11.65 10.64 -12.72
CA GLY A 262 -11.83 9.48 -13.58
C GLY A 262 -10.65 8.52 -13.67
N ASP A 263 -9.64 8.66 -12.80
CA ASP A 263 -8.44 7.82 -12.80
C ASP A 263 -8.74 6.42 -12.23
N MET A 264 -7.94 5.42 -12.61
CA MET A 264 -8.23 4.00 -12.32
C MET A 264 -6.95 3.17 -12.19
N ILE A 265 -6.99 2.19 -11.31
CA ILE A 265 -5.94 1.18 -11.17
C ILE A 265 -5.61 0.47 -12.50
N ASP A 266 -4.32 0.24 -12.77
CA ASP A 266 -3.79 -0.53 -13.92
C ASP A 266 -4.13 0.14 -15.30
N SER A 267 -4.42 1.45 -15.32
CA SER A 267 -5.01 2.17 -16.47
C SER A 267 -4.01 2.92 -17.35
N GLY A 268 -2.86 3.31 -16.82
CA GLY A 268 -1.84 4.08 -17.55
C GLY A 268 -1.95 5.60 -17.38
N ASP A 269 -2.68 6.08 -16.37
CA ASP A 269 -3.00 7.49 -16.10
C ASP A 269 -2.28 8.10 -14.88
N ALA A 270 -1.37 7.37 -14.23
CA ALA A 270 -0.38 7.96 -13.32
C ALA A 270 0.48 9.01 -14.06
N ILE A 271 0.38 10.29 -13.66
CA ILE A 271 1.05 11.44 -14.32
C ILE A 271 2.04 12.21 -13.43
N LEU A 272 2.28 11.77 -12.19
CA LEU A 272 3.16 12.51 -11.26
C LEU A 272 4.65 12.40 -11.63
N PRO A 273 5.52 13.37 -11.21
CA PRO A 273 6.88 13.50 -11.73
C PRO A 273 7.97 12.52 -11.19
N GLY A 274 7.63 11.28 -10.89
CA GLY A 274 8.56 10.16 -10.67
C GLY A 274 8.17 8.88 -11.42
N GLU A 275 6.88 8.73 -11.66
CA GLU A 275 6.15 7.47 -11.79
C GLU A 275 6.18 6.93 -13.24
N ALA A 276 6.04 5.61 -13.38
CA ALA A 276 5.65 4.96 -14.62
C ALA A 276 4.11 4.96 -14.76
N PRO A 277 3.55 4.64 -15.94
CA PRO A 277 2.11 4.80 -16.20
C PRO A 277 1.21 3.93 -15.32
N ASP A 278 1.75 2.80 -14.85
CA ASP A 278 1.04 1.76 -14.11
C ASP A 278 1.44 1.77 -12.61
N ASP A 279 2.23 2.77 -12.15
CA ASP A 279 2.64 2.97 -10.74
C ASP A 279 1.57 3.83 -10.03
N ASP A 280 0.63 3.19 -9.35
CA ASP A 280 -0.61 3.82 -8.90
C ASP A 280 -0.52 4.43 -7.48
N ILE A 281 -1.17 5.58 -7.27
CA ILE A 281 -1.21 6.27 -5.97
C ILE A 281 -2.66 6.29 -5.46
N VAL A 282 -2.93 5.56 -4.37
CA VAL A 282 -4.29 5.25 -3.91
C VAL A 282 -4.60 5.91 -2.57
N LEU A 283 -5.69 6.69 -2.50
CA LEU A 283 -6.16 7.37 -1.29
C LEU A 283 -7.52 6.82 -0.85
N ALA A 284 -7.56 5.72 -0.09
CA ALA A 284 -8.83 5.04 0.22
C ALA A 284 -9.73 5.81 1.21
N GLY A 285 -9.19 6.25 2.35
CA GLY A 285 -9.78 7.31 3.18
C GLY A 285 -10.23 6.89 4.60
N ASP A 286 -11.53 7.03 4.88
CA ASP A 286 -12.12 6.91 6.23
C ASP A 286 -13.17 5.78 6.16
N GLY A 287 -12.81 4.52 6.50
CA GLY A 287 -13.63 3.39 6.04
C GLY A 287 -13.47 2.01 6.70
N ALA A 288 -13.44 0.98 5.86
CA ALA A 288 -13.30 -0.45 6.14
C ALA A 288 -13.14 -1.17 4.78
N ASP A 289 -12.06 -0.83 4.10
CA ASP A 289 -11.97 -0.79 2.64
C ASP A 289 -11.15 -1.95 2.08
N THR A 290 -11.12 -2.07 0.75
CA THR A 290 -10.38 -3.14 0.07
C THR A 290 -9.66 -2.58 -1.16
N VAL A 291 -8.34 -2.76 -1.23
CA VAL A 291 -7.49 -2.23 -2.30
C VAL A 291 -6.74 -3.36 -2.99
N GLU A 292 -6.81 -3.44 -4.32
CA GLU A 292 -6.01 -4.32 -5.19
C GLU A 292 -5.31 -3.38 -6.21
N SER A 293 -4.09 -2.90 -5.92
CA SER A 293 -3.41 -1.83 -6.70
C SER A 293 -2.62 -2.33 -7.92
N GLY A 294 -2.14 -3.58 -7.89
CA GLY A 294 -1.92 -4.35 -9.10
C GLY A 294 -0.47 -4.51 -9.56
N ALA A 295 0.10 -3.53 -10.27
CA ALA A 295 1.20 -3.82 -11.21
C ALA A 295 2.22 -2.70 -11.55
N GLY A 296 2.35 -1.66 -10.72
CA GLY A 296 3.52 -0.76 -10.74
C GLY A 296 4.28 -0.79 -9.43
N ASP A 297 5.23 0.15 -9.24
CA ASP A 297 5.86 0.44 -7.94
C ASP A 297 4.91 1.38 -7.13
N ASP A 298 3.88 0.83 -6.48
CA ASP A 298 2.66 1.56 -6.03
C ASP A 298 2.81 2.32 -4.68
N GLU A 299 2.03 3.41 -4.47
CA GLU A 299 1.85 4.06 -3.15
C GLU A 299 0.38 3.95 -2.65
N VAL A 300 0.12 3.11 -1.63
CA VAL A 300 -1.23 2.89 -1.08
C VAL A 300 -1.40 3.47 0.32
N TYR A 301 -2.43 4.32 0.48
CA TYR A 301 -2.83 4.95 1.73
C TYR A 301 -4.25 4.50 2.10
N ALA A 302 -4.36 3.46 2.94
CA ALA A 302 -5.65 2.87 3.32
C ALA A 302 -6.42 3.77 4.30
N GLY A 303 -5.75 4.30 5.34
CA GLY A 303 -6.27 5.37 6.18
C GLY A 303 -6.90 4.88 7.48
N ALA A 304 -8.17 5.22 7.73
CA ALA A 304 -8.80 5.06 9.04
C ALA A 304 -9.95 4.05 9.04
N GLY A 305 -9.65 2.74 9.07
CA GLY A 305 -10.68 1.71 8.94
C GLY A 305 -10.45 0.37 9.65
N ASN A 306 -10.39 -0.68 8.84
CA ASN A 306 -10.25 -2.10 9.20
C ASN A 306 -9.97 -2.87 7.89
N ASP A 307 -8.82 -2.59 7.28
CA ASP A 307 -8.68 -2.54 5.81
C ASP A 307 -7.93 -3.76 5.23
N ASP A 308 -8.14 -4.08 3.94
CA ASP A 308 -7.72 -5.32 3.27
C ASP A 308 -6.98 -4.96 1.95
N VAL A 309 -5.64 -4.87 1.99
CA VAL A 309 -4.77 -4.39 0.88
C VAL A 309 -3.93 -5.52 0.27
N ASP A 310 -3.94 -5.63 -1.05
CA ASP A 310 -3.10 -6.49 -1.90
C ASP A 310 -2.36 -5.55 -2.90
N ALA A 311 -1.09 -5.23 -2.66
CA ALA A 311 -0.38 -4.23 -3.47
C ALA A 311 0.02 -4.81 -4.84
N GLY A 312 0.57 -6.01 -4.86
CA GLY A 312 0.64 -6.84 -6.07
C GLY A 312 2.05 -7.05 -6.59
N THR A 313 2.55 -6.19 -7.49
CA THR A 313 3.85 -6.41 -8.17
C THR A 313 4.69 -5.17 -8.51
N GLY A 314 5.18 -4.44 -7.50
CA GLY A 314 6.34 -3.55 -7.63
C GLY A 314 7.18 -3.47 -6.35
N ASP A 315 8.12 -2.53 -6.29
CA ASP A 315 8.85 -2.19 -5.05
C ASP A 315 7.95 -1.27 -4.17
N ASP A 316 6.82 -1.81 -3.69
CA ASP A 316 5.62 -1.07 -3.24
C ASP A 316 5.72 -0.35 -1.87
N LEU A 317 4.90 0.68 -1.64
CA LEU A 317 4.81 1.46 -0.38
C LEU A 317 3.36 1.51 0.17
N VAL A 318 3.10 0.81 1.28
CA VAL A 318 1.76 0.72 1.89
C VAL A 318 1.71 1.30 3.30
N TYR A 319 0.67 2.09 3.57
CA TYR A 319 0.24 2.51 4.91
C TYR A 319 -1.17 1.97 5.19
N GLY A 320 -1.30 1.04 6.12
CA GLY A 320 -2.60 0.58 6.66
C GLY A 320 -3.33 1.73 7.37
N GLY A 321 -2.60 2.48 8.20
CA GLY A 321 -3.05 3.72 8.81
C GLY A 321 -3.49 3.50 10.25
N GLY A 322 -4.73 3.06 10.51
CA GLY A 322 -5.23 2.89 11.87
C GLY A 322 -6.56 2.13 12.07
N GLY A 323 -6.56 0.82 11.84
CA GLY A 323 -7.64 -0.13 12.15
C GLY A 323 -7.15 -1.41 12.87
N ASP A 324 -7.84 -2.54 12.71
CA ASP A 324 -7.17 -3.86 12.80
C ASP A 324 -6.99 -4.33 11.33
N ASP A 325 -5.81 -4.15 10.74
CA ASP A 325 -5.66 -4.10 9.28
C ASP A 325 -4.97 -5.35 8.70
N THR A 326 -5.05 -5.53 7.37
CA THR A 326 -4.49 -6.66 6.63
C THR A 326 -3.81 -6.18 5.35
N VAL A 327 -2.53 -6.52 5.17
CA VAL A 327 -1.71 -6.11 4.03
C VAL A 327 -0.92 -7.32 3.49
N GLU A 328 -0.96 -7.54 2.18
CA GLU A 328 -0.06 -8.43 1.42
C GLU A 328 0.66 -7.56 0.38
N GLY A 329 1.99 -7.39 0.50
CA GLY A 329 2.80 -6.58 -0.42
C GLY A 329 2.88 -7.23 -1.80
N GLY A 330 3.46 -8.43 -1.87
CA GLY A 330 3.35 -9.28 -3.06
C GLY A 330 4.68 -9.64 -3.70
N THR A 331 5.16 -8.84 -4.67
CA THR A 331 6.45 -9.12 -5.35
C THR A 331 7.29 -7.90 -5.77
N GLY A 332 7.90 -7.20 -4.80
CA GLY A 332 9.15 -6.44 -4.98
C GLY A 332 9.87 -6.25 -3.65
N ASP A 333 10.79 -5.29 -3.54
CA ASP A 333 11.47 -4.95 -2.29
C ASP A 333 10.57 -4.03 -1.41
N ASP A 334 9.41 -4.54 -0.98
CA ASP A 334 8.25 -3.80 -0.42
C ASP A 334 8.55 -2.99 0.87
N THR A 335 7.78 -1.92 1.13
CA THR A 335 7.77 -1.14 2.39
C THR A 335 6.37 -0.99 2.97
N ILE A 336 6.10 -1.62 4.12
CA ILE A 336 4.78 -1.67 4.75
C ILE A 336 4.80 -1.04 6.15
N TYR A 337 3.84 -0.17 6.43
CA TYR A 337 3.43 0.26 7.76
C TYR A 337 2.01 -0.25 8.03
N GLY A 338 1.79 -0.98 9.13
CA GLY A 338 0.44 -1.23 9.63
C GLY A 338 -0.11 0.03 10.29
N ASP A 339 0.25 0.20 11.55
CA ASP A 339 -0.22 1.25 12.44
C ASP A 339 0.70 2.49 12.38
N GLY A 340 0.20 3.57 11.77
CA GLY A 340 0.87 4.86 11.64
C GLY A 340 2.03 4.89 10.64
N GLY A 341 3.27 4.83 11.13
CA GLY A 341 4.43 5.30 10.36
C GLY A 341 4.47 6.83 10.28
N ASN A 342 4.96 7.36 9.15
CA ASN A 342 5.01 8.80 8.89
C ASN A 342 4.33 9.02 7.53
N GLU A 343 3.00 9.11 7.53
CA GLU A 343 2.18 9.40 6.35
C GLU A 343 2.58 10.73 5.69
N PRO A 344 2.47 10.87 4.36
CA PRO A 344 2.68 12.15 3.69
C PRO A 344 1.72 13.20 4.25
N THR A 345 2.19 14.45 4.27
CA THR A 345 1.28 15.58 4.49
C THR A 345 0.51 15.82 3.20
N ILE A 346 -0.72 15.32 3.14
CA ILE A 346 -1.65 15.59 2.03
C ILE A 346 -2.40 16.89 2.35
N ALA A 347 -2.59 17.75 1.35
CA ALA A 347 -3.33 19.01 1.50
C ALA A 347 -4.27 19.25 0.31
N THR A 348 -5.53 18.83 0.46
CA THR A 348 -6.59 19.07 -0.54
C THR A 348 -7.14 20.49 -0.41
N ILE A 349 -7.04 21.25 -1.50
CA ILE A 349 -7.43 22.67 -1.59
C ILE A 349 -8.70 22.76 -2.44
N THR A 350 -9.87 22.87 -1.80
CA THR A 350 -11.16 23.00 -2.49
C THR A 350 -11.56 24.48 -2.67
N PHE A 351 -11.92 24.88 -3.89
CA PHE A 351 -12.49 26.20 -4.16
C PHE A 351 -13.98 26.26 -3.74
N GLU A 352 -14.34 27.25 -2.92
CA GLU A 352 -15.69 27.42 -2.34
C GLU A 352 -16.53 28.51 -3.03
N GLY A 353 -15.95 29.22 -4.02
CA GLY A 353 -16.58 30.32 -4.75
C GLY A 353 -16.11 31.73 -4.34
N GLU A 354 -16.83 32.75 -4.81
CA GLU A 354 -16.49 34.17 -4.63
C GLU A 354 -17.72 35.11 -4.60
N GLU A 355 -17.60 36.31 -4.01
CA GLU A 355 -18.56 37.43 -4.26
C GLU A 355 -17.99 38.50 -5.23
N ALA A 356 -16.69 38.47 -5.59
CA ALA A 356 -16.04 39.55 -6.34
C ALA A 356 -14.97 39.09 -7.37
N GLY A 357 -15.46 38.79 -8.58
CA GLY A 357 -14.67 38.34 -9.74
C GLY A 357 -13.38 39.09 -10.08
N TYR A 358 -12.27 38.53 -9.62
CA TYR A 358 -10.92 38.96 -9.94
C TYR A 358 -10.01 37.76 -10.18
N LEU A 359 -9.49 37.67 -11.42
CA LEU A 359 -8.47 36.69 -11.81
C LEU A 359 -7.22 36.78 -10.93
N ASN A 360 -7.13 35.88 -9.97
CA ASN A 360 -5.99 35.61 -9.10
C ASN A 360 -5.36 34.27 -9.50
N THR A 361 -4.16 33.97 -9.00
CA THR A 361 -3.57 32.61 -9.06
C THR A 361 -3.28 32.15 -7.64
N MET A 362 -3.67 30.94 -7.27
CA MET A 362 -3.35 30.32 -5.98
C MET A 362 -2.23 29.29 -6.15
N GLY A 363 -1.35 29.24 -5.16
CA GLY A 363 -0.31 28.24 -5.09
C GLY A 363 -0.07 27.74 -3.66
N VAL A 364 0.65 26.64 -3.58
CA VAL A 364 0.96 25.88 -2.36
C VAL A 364 2.47 25.77 -2.19
N TYR A 365 2.94 25.55 -0.96
CA TYR A 365 4.35 25.31 -0.66
C TYR A 365 4.56 24.57 0.65
N THR A 366 5.66 23.83 0.72
CA THR A 366 6.11 23.13 1.92
C THR A 366 7.06 23.99 2.76
N ILE A 367 6.88 23.92 4.08
CA ILE A 367 7.73 24.54 5.10
C ILE A 367 8.37 23.42 5.93
N ASP A 368 9.69 23.42 6.02
CA ASP A 368 10.44 22.60 7.00
C ASP A 368 10.13 23.09 8.43
N PRO A 369 9.54 22.28 9.32
CA PRO A 369 9.11 22.74 10.66
C PRO A 369 10.27 22.99 11.64
N ASP A 370 11.48 22.51 11.36
CA ASP A 370 12.67 22.59 12.23
C ASP A 370 13.64 23.71 11.79
N THR A 371 13.68 24.04 10.49
CA THR A 371 14.51 25.14 9.92
C THR A 371 13.72 26.33 9.39
N GLY A 372 12.47 26.13 8.98
CA GLY A 372 11.62 27.12 8.31
C GLY A 372 12.01 27.41 6.86
N GLU A 373 12.84 26.58 6.21
CA GLU A 373 13.15 26.65 4.77
C GLU A 373 11.91 26.27 3.94
N ILE A 374 11.76 26.89 2.76
CA ILE A 374 10.58 26.73 1.90
C ILE A 374 10.97 26.04 0.59
N THR A 375 10.25 24.96 0.28
CA THR A 375 10.47 24.06 -0.87
C THR A 375 9.14 23.77 -1.58
N ASN A 376 9.22 23.02 -2.69
CA ASN A 376 8.08 22.50 -3.46
C ASN A 376 6.98 23.57 -3.66
N VAL A 377 7.36 24.67 -4.31
CA VAL A 377 6.42 25.78 -4.55
C VAL A 377 5.71 25.49 -5.85
N GLU A 378 4.39 25.34 -5.79
CA GLU A 378 3.56 24.90 -6.91
C GLU A 378 2.33 25.80 -7.09
N ILE A 379 1.74 25.75 -8.29
CA ILE A 379 0.55 26.51 -8.65
C ILE A 379 -0.61 25.51 -8.62
N ALA A 380 -1.43 25.61 -7.58
CA ALA A 380 -2.60 24.74 -7.38
C ALA A 380 -3.72 25.09 -8.36
N PHE A 381 -3.92 26.40 -8.58
CA PHE A 381 -4.94 26.90 -9.48
C PHE A 381 -4.47 28.20 -10.13
N GLU A 382 -4.41 28.22 -11.46
CA GLU A 382 -4.50 29.48 -12.18
C GLU A 382 -5.92 30.06 -12.08
N ASN A 383 -6.05 31.35 -12.39
CA ASN A 383 -7.31 32.08 -12.61
C ASN A 383 -8.41 32.10 -11.52
N THR A 384 -8.31 31.32 -10.44
CA THR A 384 -9.13 31.31 -9.19
C THR A 384 -10.28 32.34 -9.08
N SER A 385 -11.35 32.07 -9.84
CA SER A 385 -12.58 32.87 -9.91
C SER A 385 -13.69 32.01 -10.52
N GLU A 386 -14.96 32.27 -10.16
CA GLU A 386 -16.12 31.57 -10.75
C GLU A 386 -16.27 31.82 -12.29
N PRO A 387 -16.72 30.81 -13.07
CA PRO A 387 -17.09 30.95 -14.47
C PRO A 387 -18.00 32.13 -14.78
N GLY A 388 -17.45 33.08 -15.55
CA GLY A 388 -18.12 34.31 -15.98
C GLY A 388 -17.82 35.55 -15.13
N SER A 389 -17.11 35.39 -14.00
CA SER A 389 -16.44 36.49 -13.30
C SER A 389 -15.11 36.85 -13.97
N GLY A 390 -14.34 35.82 -14.34
CA GLY A 390 -13.10 35.98 -15.12
C GLY A 390 -12.35 34.67 -15.32
N GLY A 391 -12.39 33.79 -14.31
CA GLY A 391 -11.81 32.45 -14.33
C GLY A 391 -12.80 31.34 -14.70
N ASP A 392 -12.47 30.16 -14.21
CA ASP A 392 -12.75 28.83 -14.75
C ASP A 392 -13.21 27.82 -13.67
N LEU A 393 -12.93 28.07 -12.39
CA LEU A 393 -13.23 27.14 -11.28
C LEU A 393 -14.70 27.17 -10.84
N GLU A 394 -15.43 26.06 -10.95
CA GLU A 394 -16.74 25.91 -10.30
C GLU A 394 -16.57 25.64 -8.79
N PRO A 395 -17.47 26.14 -7.91
CA PRO A 395 -17.41 25.84 -6.48
C PRO A 395 -17.54 24.33 -6.20
N GLY A 396 -16.44 23.75 -5.71
CA GLY A 396 -16.25 22.30 -5.56
C GLY A 396 -14.95 21.78 -6.18
N SER A 397 -14.30 22.51 -7.09
CA SER A 397 -13.01 22.09 -7.69
C SER A 397 -11.92 21.90 -6.62
N SER A 398 -11.29 20.73 -6.63
CA SER A 398 -10.17 20.31 -5.77
C SER A 398 -8.81 20.57 -6.45
N TYR A 399 -7.76 20.56 -5.64
CA TYR A 399 -6.38 20.32 -6.04
C TYR A 399 -5.69 19.64 -4.85
N THR A 400 -5.19 18.42 -5.05
CA THR A 400 -4.52 17.65 -3.98
C THR A 400 -3.01 17.87 -4.06
N TYR A 401 -2.38 18.13 -2.90
CA TYR A 401 -0.95 18.39 -2.78
C TYR A 401 -0.32 17.43 -1.77
N VAL A 402 0.44 16.46 -2.26
CA VAL A 402 1.15 15.47 -1.44
C VAL A 402 2.56 15.98 -1.13
N THR A 403 3.01 15.89 0.13
CA THR A 403 4.36 16.32 0.50
C THR A 403 4.96 15.57 1.68
N GLU A 404 6.26 15.79 1.92
CA GLU A 404 7.08 15.10 2.91
C GLU A 404 6.37 14.92 4.28
N PRO A 405 6.38 13.70 4.85
CA PRO A 405 5.67 13.38 6.09
C PRO A 405 5.88 14.30 7.29
N GLY A 406 4.77 14.69 7.94
CA GLY A 406 4.77 15.61 9.08
C GLY A 406 5.26 17.03 8.77
N ALA A 407 5.30 17.43 7.50
CA ALA A 407 5.66 18.78 7.10
C ALA A 407 4.54 19.80 7.40
N GLN A 408 4.84 21.07 7.14
CA GLN A 408 3.91 22.17 7.32
C GLN A 408 3.58 22.82 5.99
N VAL A 409 2.31 22.77 5.59
CA VAL A 409 1.84 23.35 4.33
C VAL A 409 1.40 24.80 4.54
N GLY A 410 1.73 25.65 3.57
CA GLY A 410 1.22 27.01 3.45
C GLY A 410 0.72 27.29 2.02
N VAL A 411 -0.14 28.29 1.88
CA VAL A 411 -0.66 28.70 0.56
C VAL A 411 -0.56 30.21 0.34
N PHE A 412 -0.48 30.61 -0.93
CA PHE A 412 -0.31 32.00 -1.35
C PHE A 412 -1.21 32.35 -2.53
N LEU A 413 -1.43 33.65 -2.69
CA LEU A 413 -2.16 34.22 -3.83
C LEU A 413 -1.29 35.21 -4.60
N ILE A 414 -1.36 35.19 -5.92
CA ILE A 414 -0.85 36.24 -6.80
C ILE A 414 -2.06 37.02 -7.34
N SER A 415 -2.20 38.27 -6.91
CA SER A 415 -3.37 39.12 -7.19
C SER A 415 -3.04 40.20 -8.24
N GLN A 416 -3.07 39.85 -9.55
CA GLN A 416 -3.31 40.82 -10.64
C GLN A 416 -3.92 40.18 -11.89
N GLY A 417 -4.98 40.80 -12.42
CA GLY A 417 -5.83 40.17 -13.44
C GLY A 417 -5.24 39.95 -14.85
N ALA A 418 -5.54 38.76 -15.38
CA ALA A 418 -5.83 38.47 -16.79
C ALA A 418 -4.72 38.67 -17.85
N SER A 419 -3.50 39.08 -17.47
CA SER A 419 -2.44 39.36 -18.45
C SER A 419 -1.01 39.18 -17.95
N LEU A 420 -0.86 38.56 -16.77
CA LEU A 420 0.41 38.27 -16.10
C LEU A 420 0.47 36.84 -15.53
N ASN A 421 -0.64 36.09 -15.60
CA ASN A 421 -0.80 34.75 -15.03
C ASN A 421 -0.66 33.65 -16.10
N ASP A 422 -0.29 34.01 -17.33
CA ASP A 422 0.10 33.11 -18.42
C ASP A 422 1.48 32.50 -18.06
N TYR A 423 1.47 31.46 -17.20
CA TYR A 423 2.68 30.79 -16.72
C TYR A 423 3.13 29.65 -17.65
N ASP A 424 2.23 29.05 -18.44
CA ASP A 424 2.54 28.15 -19.56
C ASP A 424 3.66 28.67 -20.48
N ALA A 425 3.66 29.98 -20.75
CA ALA A 425 4.66 30.65 -21.57
C ALA A 425 6.11 30.59 -21.00
N LEU A 426 6.30 30.04 -19.80
CA LEU A 426 7.60 29.81 -19.16
C LEU A 426 8.23 28.45 -19.56
N GLY A 427 7.41 27.44 -19.83
CA GLY A 427 7.83 26.06 -20.13
C GLY A 427 8.32 25.25 -18.91
N GLU A 428 9.10 24.20 -19.14
CA GLU A 428 9.61 23.28 -18.11
C GLU A 428 10.61 23.96 -17.13
N GLY A 429 10.36 23.81 -15.83
CA GLY A 429 11.16 24.36 -14.74
C GLY A 429 10.48 24.23 -13.38
N THR A 430 11.00 24.92 -12.35
CA THR A 430 10.44 24.87 -10.98
C THR A 430 10.26 26.26 -10.39
N TYR A 431 9.26 26.44 -9.52
CA TYR A 431 9.08 27.67 -8.75
C TYR A 431 9.82 27.61 -7.41
N VAL A 432 10.45 28.72 -7.02
CA VAL A 432 11.24 28.84 -5.78
C VAL A 432 11.05 30.23 -5.19
N PHE A 433 10.66 30.31 -3.91
CA PHE A 433 10.82 31.54 -3.13
C PHE A 433 12.30 31.76 -2.81
N GLN A 434 12.89 32.87 -3.26
CA GLN A 434 14.31 33.20 -3.03
C GLN A 434 14.53 34.39 -2.08
N ASP A 435 15.63 34.35 -1.33
CA ASP A 435 16.18 35.49 -0.60
C ASP A 435 16.80 36.54 -1.54
N ALA A 436 17.02 37.75 -1.01
CA ALA A 436 17.68 38.85 -1.74
C ALA A 436 19.17 38.61 -2.14
N SER A 437 19.66 37.37 -1.99
CA SER A 437 21.00 36.91 -2.36
C SER A 437 20.97 35.73 -3.36
N GLY A 438 19.81 35.18 -3.70
CA GLY A 438 19.64 34.05 -4.64
C GLY A 438 19.86 32.67 -4.01
N ASN A 439 19.32 32.45 -2.82
CA ASN A 439 19.19 31.13 -2.16
C ASN A 439 17.71 30.90 -1.81
N PRO A 440 17.25 29.68 -1.50
CA PRO A 440 15.91 29.45 -0.97
C PRO A 440 15.57 30.37 0.20
N ALA A 441 14.31 30.79 0.25
CA ALA A 441 13.77 31.59 1.33
C ALA A 441 13.44 30.74 2.54
N THR A 442 13.28 31.40 3.68
CA THR A 442 12.72 30.84 4.90
C THR A 442 11.57 31.70 5.40
N VAL A 443 10.72 31.20 6.29
CA VAL A 443 9.63 31.98 6.93
C VAL A 443 10.08 33.30 7.58
N ASP A 444 11.34 33.35 8.04
CA ASP A 444 12.00 34.50 8.70
C ASP A 444 12.70 35.44 7.68
N THR A 445 12.60 35.16 6.37
CA THR A 445 13.25 35.90 5.28
C THR A 445 12.47 37.16 4.91
N VAL A 446 13.16 38.30 4.89
CA VAL A 446 12.52 39.62 4.75
C VAL A 446 12.42 40.04 3.29
N ASN A 447 11.18 40.21 2.80
CA ASN A 447 10.82 40.36 1.38
C ASN A 447 11.54 39.33 0.49
N PRO A 448 11.08 38.06 0.50
CA PRO A 448 11.45 37.08 -0.51
C PRO A 448 10.88 37.48 -1.89
N VAL A 449 11.26 36.74 -2.93
CA VAL A 449 10.70 36.87 -4.29
C VAL A 449 10.38 35.49 -4.85
N LEU A 450 9.23 35.33 -5.50
CA LEU A 450 8.93 34.12 -6.25
C LEU A 450 9.69 34.14 -7.59
N VAL A 451 10.36 33.03 -7.91
CA VAL A 451 11.22 32.90 -9.09
C VAL A 451 10.92 31.56 -9.75
N PHE A 452 10.57 31.58 -11.03
CA PHE A 452 10.58 30.39 -11.88
C PHE A 452 12.01 30.12 -12.39
N VAL A 453 12.45 28.87 -12.37
CA VAL A 453 13.79 28.44 -12.77
C VAL A 453 13.68 27.37 -13.86
N ALA A 454 13.91 27.77 -15.11
CA ALA A 454 13.87 26.85 -16.25
C ALA A 454 15.01 25.81 -16.21
N GLU A 455 14.82 24.68 -16.89
CA GLU A 455 15.81 23.60 -17.13
C GLU A 455 17.26 24.10 -17.35
N ASP A 456 17.45 25.14 -18.18
CA ASP A 456 18.79 25.65 -18.55
C ASP A 456 19.48 26.50 -17.47
N GLY A 457 18.81 26.71 -16.33
CA GLY A 457 19.24 27.54 -15.21
C GLY A 457 18.92 29.03 -15.39
N THR A 458 17.95 29.38 -16.23
CA THR A 458 17.47 30.76 -16.38
C THR A 458 16.38 31.09 -15.36
N GLU A 459 16.68 32.02 -14.47
CA GLU A 459 15.78 32.56 -13.46
C GLU A 459 14.87 33.67 -14.03
N THR A 460 13.55 33.48 -13.91
CA THR A 460 12.52 34.47 -14.23
C THR A 460 11.79 34.85 -12.94
N VAL A 461 12.00 36.08 -12.46
CA VAL A 461 11.28 36.60 -11.29
C VAL A 461 9.82 36.88 -11.66
N LEU A 462 8.89 36.29 -10.93
CA LEU A 462 7.45 36.44 -11.14
C LEU A 462 6.96 37.72 -10.44
N ASP A 463 7.32 38.86 -11.04
CA ASP A 463 7.01 40.22 -10.54
C ASP A 463 5.57 40.64 -10.93
N GLY A 464 4.59 39.77 -10.66
CA GLY A 464 3.15 39.98 -10.84
C GLY A 464 2.53 40.90 -9.80
N ASP A 465 3.23 41.99 -9.45
CA ASP A 465 2.83 43.02 -8.47
C ASP A 465 2.38 42.45 -7.09
N VAL A 466 3.27 41.67 -6.47
CA VAL A 466 3.22 41.11 -5.10
C VAL A 466 2.39 39.82 -4.94
N PHE A 467 3.10 38.72 -4.64
CA PHE A 467 2.50 37.52 -4.06
C PHE A 467 2.20 37.75 -2.57
N HIS A 468 1.11 37.19 -2.10
CA HIS A 468 0.65 37.30 -0.72
C HIS A 468 0.50 35.91 -0.10
N THR A 469 1.54 35.47 0.61
CA THR A 469 1.39 34.35 1.56
C THR A 469 0.52 34.78 2.73
N ALA A 470 -0.21 33.86 3.32
CA ALA A 470 -1.12 34.18 4.41
C ALA A 470 -0.36 34.30 5.76
N ALA A 471 -0.21 35.52 6.26
CA ALA A 471 0.73 35.79 7.36
C ALA A 471 0.20 35.43 8.76
N HIS A 472 0.84 34.46 9.44
CA HIS A 472 0.73 34.28 10.88
C HIS A 472 2.08 34.14 11.59
N SER A 473 2.12 34.49 12.89
CA SER A 473 3.22 34.32 13.85
C SER A 473 4.67 34.44 13.33
N GLY A 474 5.27 33.38 12.80
CA GLY A 474 6.64 33.40 12.25
C GLY A 474 6.70 34.00 10.84
N ASN A 475 5.64 33.77 10.06
CA ASN A 475 5.55 33.95 8.62
C ASN A 475 5.18 35.42 8.25
N GLU A 476 5.16 36.33 9.24
CA GLU A 476 5.00 37.78 9.07
C GLU A 476 6.02 38.41 8.09
N ALA A 477 7.15 37.73 7.80
CA ALA A 477 8.20 38.24 6.91
C ALA A 477 8.04 37.83 5.43
N LEU A 478 7.29 36.75 5.15
CA LEU A 478 7.03 36.26 3.79
C LEU A 478 6.13 37.22 3.01
N ASN A 479 5.11 37.76 3.67
CA ASN A 479 4.21 38.77 3.12
C ASN A 479 4.97 40.11 2.91
N PRO A 480 5.25 40.54 1.66
CA PRO A 480 6.22 41.60 1.42
C PRO A 480 5.76 43.03 1.78
N ASP A 481 4.45 43.27 1.91
CA ASP A 481 3.89 44.60 2.17
C ASP A 481 3.46 44.83 3.64
N GLY A 482 3.19 43.75 4.38
CA GLY A 482 2.80 43.77 5.78
C GLY A 482 1.37 44.24 6.05
N LEU A 483 0.46 44.09 5.08
CA LEU A 483 -0.99 44.21 5.27
C LEU A 483 -1.62 42.81 5.46
N VAL A 484 -2.92 42.76 5.79
CA VAL A 484 -3.66 41.48 5.92
C VAL A 484 -4.54 41.34 4.69
N HIS A 485 -4.26 40.31 3.89
CA HIS A 485 -4.95 40.00 2.63
C HIS A 485 -5.65 38.63 2.68
N THR A 486 -5.80 38.06 3.88
CA THR A 486 -6.31 36.71 4.14
C THR A 486 -6.97 36.63 5.51
N ALA A 487 -8.06 35.87 5.60
CA ALA A 487 -8.75 35.58 6.85
C ALA A 487 -9.35 34.17 6.87
N GLY A 488 -9.15 33.43 7.97
CA GLY A 488 -9.92 32.22 8.26
C GLY A 488 -11.34 32.54 8.71
N PHE A 489 -12.33 31.96 8.03
CA PHE A 489 -13.75 32.04 8.34
C PHE A 489 -14.17 30.98 9.38
N SER A 490 -13.69 29.75 9.24
CA SER A 490 -13.98 28.62 10.12
C SER A 490 -12.87 27.57 10.13
N GLU A 491 -12.66 26.99 11.31
CA GLU A 491 -12.24 25.59 11.50
C GLU A 491 -13.54 24.77 11.46
N ASN A 492 -13.58 23.74 10.62
CA ASN A 492 -14.76 22.93 10.38
C ASN A 492 -14.92 21.83 11.47
N ALA A 493 -15.69 20.77 11.22
CA ALA A 493 -16.00 19.76 12.26
C ALA A 493 -15.06 18.55 12.23
N ASP A 494 -14.58 18.28 11.04
CA ASP A 494 -13.49 17.45 10.52
C ASP A 494 -12.11 17.98 10.96
N GLY A 495 -11.79 19.23 10.63
CA GLY A 495 -10.51 19.88 10.98
C GLY A 495 -10.05 20.89 9.93
N SER A 496 -10.58 20.80 8.71
CA SER A 496 -10.29 21.68 7.58
C SER A 496 -10.53 23.16 7.90
N VAL A 497 -9.80 24.03 7.19
CA VAL A 497 -9.80 25.48 7.39
C VAL A 497 -10.38 26.17 6.17
N THR A 498 -11.55 26.79 6.32
CA THR A 498 -12.09 27.69 5.30
C THR A 498 -11.43 29.07 5.43
N LEU A 499 -10.71 29.48 4.40
CA LEU A 499 -10.03 30.75 4.21
C LEU A 499 -10.72 31.59 3.13
N GLY A 500 -10.46 32.90 3.13
CA GLY A 500 -10.59 33.70 1.91
C GLY A 500 -9.59 34.85 1.86
N PHE A 501 -9.44 35.43 0.67
CA PHE A 501 -8.43 36.45 0.35
C PHE A 501 -9.08 37.82 0.01
N GLU A 502 -8.29 38.90 -0.06
CA GLU A 502 -8.75 40.28 -0.34
C GLU A 502 -7.91 40.97 -1.46
N ASP A 503 -8.56 41.74 -2.34
CA ASP A 503 -7.97 42.53 -3.44
C ASP A 503 -7.02 43.68 -3.00
N VAL A 504 -6.11 44.05 -3.91
CA VAL A 504 -5.11 45.13 -3.70
C VAL A 504 -5.49 46.48 -4.36
N ASP A 505 -6.36 46.54 -5.39
CA ASP A 505 -6.68 47.79 -6.14
C ASP A 505 -7.89 48.58 -5.60
N GLY A 506 -8.51 48.14 -4.50
CA GLY A 506 -9.55 48.88 -3.77
C GLY A 506 -9.06 49.60 -2.51
N LEU A 507 -8.36 48.87 -1.63
CA LEU A 507 -8.80 48.75 -0.23
C LEU A 507 -10.29 48.39 -0.21
N GLY A 508 -10.58 47.09 -0.33
CA GLY A 508 -11.91 46.50 -0.42
C GLY A 508 -12.79 46.72 0.82
N ASP A 509 -13.89 45.99 0.88
CA ASP A 509 -14.88 46.11 1.95
C ASP A 509 -14.40 45.44 3.27
N GLN A 510 -13.30 44.65 3.23
CA GLN A 510 -12.71 43.87 4.32
C GLN A 510 -13.55 42.68 4.78
N ASP A 511 -14.18 42.02 3.80
CA ASP A 511 -15.01 40.81 3.87
C ASP A 511 -14.17 39.54 3.69
N TYR A 512 -13.12 39.60 2.85
CA TYR A 512 -12.26 38.49 2.42
C TYR A 512 -12.98 37.39 1.58
N ASP A 513 -13.96 37.77 0.76
CA ASP A 513 -14.71 36.87 -0.13
C ASP A 513 -14.39 37.06 -1.63
N ASP A 514 -13.21 37.60 -1.96
CA ASP A 514 -12.76 37.78 -3.35
C ASP A 514 -12.45 36.43 -4.03
N PRO A 515 -11.62 35.54 -3.42
CA PRO A 515 -11.85 34.09 -3.53
C PRO A 515 -11.84 33.38 -2.16
N VAL A 516 -12.64 32.32 -2.02
CA VAL A 516 -12.79 31.50 -0.80
C VAL A 516 -12.38 30.05 -1.08
N PHE A 517 -11.66 29.43 -0.15
CA PHE A 517 -11.21 28.04 -0.24
C PHE A 517 -11.37 27.33 1.09
N THR A 518 -11.66 26.03 1.07
CA THR A 518 -11.42 25.14 2.21
C THR A 518 -10.14 24.36 1.96
N VAL A 519 -9.22 24.37 2.91
CA VAL A 519 -8.03 23.53 2.88
C VAL A 519 -8.21 22.44 3.94
N ALA A 520 -8.35 21.20 3.47
CA ALA A 520 -8.05 20.03 4.29
C ALA A 520 -6.52 19.86 4.33
N VAL A 521 -6.01 19.39 5.45
CA VAL A 521 -4.65 18.86 5.56
C VAL A 521 -4.77 17.59 6.36
N GLU A 522 -4.12 16.53 5.93
CA GLU A 522 -4.25 15.17 6.44
C GLU A 522 -2.84 14.56 6.60
N GLY A 523 -2.75 13.39 7.22
CA GLY A 523 -1.47 12.74 7.58
C GLY A 523 -0.93 13.06 8.99
N ALA A 524 -0.26 12.07 9.57
CA ALA A 524 0.26 12.07 10.93
C ALA A 524 1.25 13.21 11.22
N GLY A 525 0.85 14.13 12.11
CA GLY A 525 1.69 15.25 12.53
C GLY A 525 1.77 16.41 11.53
N ALA A 526 1.06 16.32 10.40
CA ALA A 526 0.89 17.41 9.44
C ALA A 526 0.33 18.68 10.10
N SER A 527 0.64 19.84 9.53
CA SER A 527 0.06 21.11 10.00
C SER A 527 -0.10 22.15 8.91
N PHE A 528 -1.09 23.02 9.08
CA PHE A 528 -1.35 24.15 8.20
C PHE A 528 -0.99 25.46 8.94
N ASP A 529 -0.02 26.23 8.42
CA ASP A 529 0.37 27.54 9.00
C ASP A 529 0.10 28.69 8.04
N ASN A 530 -1.13 29.19 8.13
CA ASN A 530 -1.68 30.22 7.26
C ASN A 530 -2.33 31.36 8.08
N ALA A 531 -2.88 32.40 7.44
CA ALA A 531 -3.20 33.65 8.14
C ALA A 531 -4.21 33.47 9.29
N HIS A 532 -3.74 33.82 10.49
CA HIS A 532 -4.50 33.79 11.74
C HIS A 532 -4.99 32.41 12.21
N TYR A 533 -4.61 31.32 11.54
CA TYR A 533 -4.93 29.95 11.94
C TYR A 533 -3.71 29.04 11.79
N THR A 534 -3.33 28.42 12.89
CA THR A 534 -2.48 27.22 12.91
C THR A 534 -3.38 26.06 13.31
N VAL A 535 -3.73 25.19 12.37
CA VAL A 535 -4.20 23.85 12.73
C VAL A 535 -2.94 23.02 12.89
N GLU A 536 -2.53 22.83 14.15
CA GLU A 536 -1.99 21.53 14.53
C GLU A 536 -3.15 20.57 14.29
N ASN A 537 -3.08 19.69 13.28
CA ASN A 537 -4.03 18.58 13.20
C ASN A 537 -3.97 17.87 14.53
N ALA A 538 -5.11 17.40 15.02
CA ALA A 538 -5.27 17.05 16.42
C ALA A 538 -4.66 15.68 16.75
N SER A 539 -3.43 15.44 16.27
CA SER A 539 -2.63 14.20 16.29
C SER A 539 -3.55 13.03 16.19
N GLU A 540 -3.89 12.65 14.95
CA GLU A 540 -4.65 11.45 14.61
C GLU A 540 -4.43 10.41 15.69
N THR A 541 -5.49 10.14 16.46
CA THR A 541 -5.44 8.99 17.37
C THR A 541 -5.75 7.78 16.54
N VAL A 542 -4.81 7.49 15.62
CA VAL A 542 -4.52 6.18 15.05
C VAL A 542 -4.83 5.16 16.13
N VAL A 543 -5.80 4.29 15.84
CA VAL A 543 -6.48 3.51 16.87
C VAL A 543 -5.72 2.21 17.12
N GLU A 544 -4.45 2.34 17.52
CA GLU A 544 -3.44 1.29 17.82
C GLU A 544 -3.99 -0.13 17.60
N GLY A 545 -3.70 -0.66 16.42
CA GLY A 545 -4.31 -1.83 15.78
C GLY A 545 -4.01 -3.22 16.34
N ASN A 546 -4.06 -4.25 15.48
CA ASN A 546 -3.78 -5.67 15.77
C ASN A 546 -3.53 -6.43 14.45
N ASP A 547 -2.47 -6.06 13.73
CA ASP A 547 -2.49 -6.15 12.27
C ASP A 547 -1.99 -7.48 11.71
N THR A 548 -2.31 -7.75 10.44
CA THR A 548 -1.87 -8.93 9.70
C THR A 548 -1.09 -8.51 8.47
N LEU A 549 0.22 -8.31 8.65
CA LEU A 549 1.12 -7.77 7.62
C LEU A 549 1.94 -8.91 6.98
N THR A 550 1.96 -8.96 5.65
CA THR A 550 2.81 -9.86 4.87
C THR A 550 3.58 -9.03 3.85
N GLY A 551 4.90 -9.22 3.76
CA GLY A 551 5.70 -8.73 2.64
C GLY A 551 5.44 -9.57 1.39
N GLY A 552 6.46 -10.21 0.83
CA GLY A 552 6.26 -10.94 -0.41
C GLY A 552 7.42 -11.82 -0.89
N GLU A 553 7.81 -11.60 -2.15
CA GLU A 553 9.03 -12.13 -2.78
C GLU A 553 10.14 -11.04 -2.96
N GLY A 554 10.56 -10.32 -1.91
CA GLY A 554 11.72 -9.39 -1.96
C GLY A 554 12.50 -9.16 -0.66
N ASP A 555 13.41 -8.17 -0.65
CA ASP A 555 14.21 -7.74 0.52
C ASP A 555 13.42 -6.72 1.40
N ASP A 556 12.20 -7.09 1.81
CA ASP A 556 11.13 -6.25 2.35
C ASP A 556 11.44 -5.46 3.65
N THR A 557 10.70 -4.37 3.91
CA THR A 557 10.75 -3.58 5.16
C THR A 557 9.36 -3.41 5.77
N ILE A 558 9.14 -3.93 6.98
CA ILE A 558 7.80 -3.94 7.62
C ILE A 558 7.84 -3.36 9.04
N PHE A 559 6.90 -2.48 9.34
CA PHE A 559 6.64 -1.95 10.68
C PHE A 559 5.21 -2.30 11.11
N GLY A 560 5.06 -2.99 12.25
CA GLY A 560 3.74 -3.23 12.87
C GLY A 560 3.16 -1.91 13.38
N GLY A 561 3.74 -1.40 14.47
CA GLY A 561 3.48 -0.08 15.04
C GLY A 561 3.01 -0.21 16.48
N GLY A 562 1.70 -0.38 16.67
CA GLY A 562 1.09 -0.64 17.98
C GLY A 562 -0.07 -1.61 17.86
N GLY A 563 -0.05 -2.69 18.65
CA GLY A 563 -1.10 -3.72 18.59
C GLY A 563 -0.73 -5.01 19.33
N ASP A 564 -1.36 -6.13 18.98
CA ASP A 564 -0.87 -7.49 19.28
C ASP A 564 -0.62 -8.17 17.91
N ASP A 565 0.44 -7.78 17.18
CA ASP A 565 0.52 -7.91 15.71
C ASP A 565 0.93 -9.30 15.19
N VAL A 566 0.65 -9.56 13.91
CA VAL A 566 1.00 -10.78 13.17
C VAL A 566 1.70 -10.43 11.86
N ILE A 567 3.03 -10.51 11.84
CA ILE A 567 3.86 -10.12 10.69
C ILE A 567 4.57 -11.35 10.09
N ASP A 568 4.49 -11.59 8.77
CA ASP A 568 5.31 -12.57 8.04
C ASP A 568 6.14 -11.87 6.95
N GLY A 569 7.46 -11.80 7.14
CA GLY A 569 8.40 -11.11 6.25
C GLY A 569 8.62 -11.77 4.89
N GLY A 570 7.91 -12.86 4.58
CA GLY A 570 7.91 -13.39 3.22
C GLY A 570 9.21 -14.11 2.85
N ALA A 571 9.97 -13.59 1.89
CA ALA A 571 10.97 -14.37 1.16
C ALA A 571 12.20 -13.64 0.60
N GLY A 572 12.86 -12.77 1.37
CA GLY A 572 14.20 -12.27 1.02
C GLY A 572 15.09 -11.97 2.23
N THR A 573 15.55 -10.73 2.35
CA THR A 573 16.46 -10.25 3.41
C THR A 573 15.76 -9.24 4.31
N ASP A 574 14.55 -9.61 4.74
CA ASP A 574 13.52 -8.79 5.36
C ASP A 574 13.99 -8.02 6.62
N ASN A 575 13.48 -6.80 6.81
CA ASN A 575 13.71 -5.93 7.97
C ASN A 575 12.38 -5.58 8.67
N VAL A 576 12.08 -6.28 9.77
CA VAL A 576 10.81 -6.18 10.51
C VAL A 576 11.00 -5.57 11.90
N ASP A 577 10.13 -4.64 12.29
CA ASP A 577 10.01 -4.10 13.66
C ASP A 577 8.54 -4.20 14.12
N GLY A 578 8.26 -4.94 15.18
CA GLY A 578 6.89 -5.11 15.71
C GLY A 578 6.34 -3.80 16.28
N GLY A 579 7.07 -3.18 17.20
CA GLY A 579 6.74 -1.89 17.79
C GLY A 579 6.36 -2.01 19.26
N THR A 580 5.06 -2.01 19.57
CA THR A 580 4.57 -2.15 20.95
C THR A 580 3.37 -3.10 21.07
N GLY A 581 3.60 -4.33 21.58
CA GLY A 581 2.59 -5.39 21.66
C GLY A 581 2.99 -6.69 22.38
N ASP A 582 2.12 -7.71 22.34
CA ASP A 582 2.47 -9.12 22.58
C ASP A 582 2.71 -9.82 21.19
N ASP A 583 3.67 -9.34 20.40
CA ASP A 583 3.73 -9.54 18.93
C ASP A 583 4.09 -10.95 18.45
N THR A 584 3.71 -11.28 17.21
CA THR A 584 3.99 -12.56 16.54
C THR A 584 4.65 -12.36 15.17
N ILE A 585 5.98 -12.47 15.12
CA ILE A 585 6.78 -12.21 13.92
C ILE A 585 7.33 -13.52 13.32
N TYR A 586 7.10 -13.72 12.03
CA TYR A 586 7.70 -14.76 11.19
C TYR A 586 8.71 -14.08 10.24
N GLY A 587 10.00 -14.06 10.56
CA GLY A 587 11.03 -13.63 9.59
C GLY A 587 11.29 -14.77 8.61
N GLY A 588 11.00 -14.55 7.32
CA GLY A 588 10.75 -15.58 6.34
C GLY A 588 11.85 -16.63 6.19
N GLY A 589 13.02 -16.18 5.71
CA GLY A 589 14.07 -17.02 5.16
C GLY A 589 15.40 -17.06 5.92
N ASP A 590 16.46 -17.23 5.12
CA ASP A 590 17.43 -16.18 4.75
C ASP A 590 17.97 -15.20 5.85
N ASP A 591 18.53 -14.04 5.45
CA ASP A 591 19.57 -13.31 6.22
C ASP A 591 18.99 -12.11 7.05
N ASP A 592 17.68 -12.16 7.36
CA ASP A 592 16.75 -11.14 7.92
C ASP A 592 17.14 -10.43 9.25
N VAL A 593 16.48 -9.30 9.53
CA VAL A 593 16.60 -8.48 10.75
C VAL A 593 15.22 -8.30 11.37
N LEU A 594 15.01 -8.81 12.58
CA LEU A 594 13.74 -8.79 13.29
C LEU A 594 13.88 -8.10 14.65
N SER A 595 12.98 -7.17 14.93
CA SER A 595 12.81 -6.49 16.21
C SER A 595 11.38 -6.71 16.69
N GLY A 596 11.19 -6.98 17.98
CA GLY A 596 9.88 -7.02 18.63
C GLY A 596 9.57 -5.61 19.12
N GLY A 597 9.96 -5.31 20.36
CA GLY A 597 10.33 -3.95 20.75
C GLY A 597 9.95 -3.61 22.19
N ALA A 598 8.65 -3.60 22.45
CA ALA A 598 8.07 -3.38 23.76
C ALA A 598 6.92 -4.35 24.02
N ASP A 599 6.94 -4.93 25.23
CA ASP A 599 5.97 -5.91 25.75
C ASP A 599 6.36 -7.42 25.67
N GLN A 600 5.82 -8.32 24.82
CA GLN A 600 6.12 -9.77 24.94
C GLN A 600 6.15 -10.60 23.63
N ASP A 601 7.29 -10.62 22.94
CA ASP A 601 7.28 -10.95 21.50
C ASP A 601 7.65 -12.40 21.19
N THR A 602 7.08 -12.95 20.10
CA THR A 602 7.27 -14.35 19.67
C THR A 602 7.78 -14.47 18.23
N PHE A 603 9.08 -14.69 18.09
CA PHE A 603 9.76 -14.85 16.80
C PHE A 603 9.78 -16.30 16.31
N TYR A 604 9.29 -16.53 15.09
CA TYR A 604 9.21 -17.84 14.43
C TYR A 604 10.12 -17.92 13.20
N ILE A 605 11.44 -17.99 13.40
CA ILE A 605 12.38 -18.14 12.29
C ILE A 605 12.09 -19.44 11.52
N ASN A 606 11.75 -19.28 10.24
CA ASN A 606 11.22 -20.34 9.39
C ASN A 606 12.24 -20.73 8.29
N SER A 607 11.78 -21.29 7.18
CA SER A 607 12.56 -21.36 5.95
C SER A 607 11.58 -21.69 4.83
N THR A 608 11.15 -20.67 4.08
CA THR A 608 10.15 -20.76 2.98
C THR A 608 10.44 -21.88 1.98
N GLY A 609 11.72 -22.15 1.75
CA GLY A 609 12.20 -23.34 1.05
C GLY A 609 12.89 -23.04 -0.28
N GLU A 610 13.16 -21.77 -0.55
CA GLU A 610 14.08 -21.38 -1.62
C GLU A 610 15.46 -22.02 -1.42
N ALA A 611 16.15 -22.28 -2.54
CA ALA A 611 17.28 -23.19 -2.59
C ALA A 611 18.64 -22.51 -2.37
N GLY A 612 18.67 -21.46 -1.53
CA GLY A 612 19.82 -20.58 -1.32
C GLY A 612 20.13 -20.26 0.14
N GLY A 613 19.11 -19.90 0.93
CA GLY A 613 19.26 -19.21 2.21
C GLY A 613 20.09 -19.85 3.30
N SER A 614 20.88 -19.01 3.94
CA SER A 614 21.26 -19.17 5.34
C SER A 614 20.24 -18.43 6.18
N ALA A 615 19.52 -19.11 7.08
CA ALA A 615 18.80 -18.46 8.19
C ALA A 615 19.81 -17.84 9.21
N ASP A 616 20.63 -16.86 8.78
CA ASP A 616 21.67 -16.17 9.56
C ASP A 616 21.10 -14.93 10.30
N SER A 617 19.77 -14.81 10.30
CA SER A 617 18.90 -13.78 10.90
C SER A 617 19.40 -13.14 12.20
N THR A 618 19.08 -11.88 12.42
CA THR A 618 19.35 -11.17 13.69
C THR A 618 18.05 -10.76 14.36
N VAL A 619 17.88 -11.19 15.62
CA VAL A 619 16.65 -10.98 16.40
C VAL A 619 16.93 -10.14 17.64
N ASP A 620 16.21 -9.07 17.88
CA ASP A 620 16.21 -8.34 19.16
C ASP A 620 14.80 -8.35 19.77
N GLY A 621 14.64 -8.88 20.98
CA GLY A 621 13.34 -8.82 21.68
C GLY A 621 12.96 -7.40 22.12
N GLY A 622 13.94 -6.52 22.30
CA GLY A 622 13.73 -5.18 22.84
C GLY A 622 14.06 -5.11 24.34
N SER A 623 13.37 -4.26 25.10
CA SER A 623 13.49 -4.16 26.58
C SER A 623 12.52 -3.16 27.24
N GLU A 624 11.57 -2.59 26.48
CA GLU A 624 10.52 -1.74 27.01
C GLU A 624 9.29 -2.62 27.36
N GLY A 625 8.25 -2.07 28.00
CA GLY A 625 7.06 -2.87 28.37
C GLY A 625 7.30 -3.97 29.43
N VAL A 626 6.88 -5.21 29.10
CA VAL A 626 6.84 -6.41 29.96
C VAL A 626 7.98 -7.43 29.75
N ASP A 627 8.87 -7.28 28.76
CA ASP A 627 10.20 -7.93 28.67
C ASP A 627 10.12 -9.46 28.92
N TRP A 628 9.65 -10.21 27.91
CA TRP A 628 9.49 -11.67 28.01
C TRP A 628 9.60 -12.44 26.67
N ASP A 629 10.72 -12.32 25.98
CA ASP A 629 10.72 -12.58 24.55
C ASP A 629 11.08 -14.03 24.19
N THR A 630 10.49 -14.54 23.10
CA THR A 630 10.44 -15.98 22.78
C THR A 630 10.91 -16.27 21.35
N LEU A 631 12.19 -16.62 21.20
CA LEU A 631 12.76 -17.12 19.94
C LEU A 631 12.46 -18.61 19.73
N ASP A 632 11.50 -18.92 18.86
CA ASP A 632 11.03 -20.28 18.61
C ASP A 632 11.54 -20.92 17.31
N LEU A 633 12.63 -21.66 17.44
CA LEU A 633 13.25 -22.39 16.33
C LEU A 633 12.55 -23.74 15.99
N ARG A 634 11.27 -23.93 16.36
CA ARG A 634 10.51 -25.13 16.00
C ARG A 634 10.38 -25.31 14.48
N PRO A 635 9.95 -24.30 13.68
CA PRO A 635 9.70 -24.47 12.24
C PRO A 635 10.93 -25.02 11.48
N LEU A 636 12.08 -24.33 11.59
CA LEU A 636 13.38 -24.79 11.10
C LEU A 636 13.70 -26.24 11.47
N THR A 637 13.48 -26.64 12.73
CA THR A 637 13.85 -27.99 13.18
C THR A 637 12.92 -29.11 12.71
N ASP A 638 11.66 -28.81 12.39
CA ASP A 638 10.76 -29.77 11.73
C ASP A 638 11.07 -29.87 10.22
N ASN A 639 11.57 -28.80 9.59
CA ASN A 639 12.13 -28.80 8.23
C ASN A 639 13.54 -29.45 8.11
N GLY A 640 14.11 -29.95 9.22
CA GLY A 640 15.31 -30.79 9.22
C GLY A 640 16.63 -30.06 9.47
N TRP A 641 16.59 -28.77 9.78
CA TRP A 641 17.70 -28.06 10.43
C TRP A 641 17.91 -28.58 11.85
N THR A 642 19.13 -28.47 12.36
CA THR A 642 19.48 -28.99 13.69
C THR A 642 20.49 -28.08 14.39
N VAL A 643 20.19 -27.64 15.61
CA VAL A 643 21.10 -26.78 16.40
C VAL A 643 22.47 -27.45 16.57
N ASP A 644 23.52 -26.79 16.05
CA ASP A 644 24.93 -27.20 16.14
C ASP A 644 25.66 -26.56 17.32
N ASN A 645 25.32 -25.33 17.67
CA ASN A 645 25.85 -24.63 18.83
C ASN A 645 24.86 -23.57 19.34
N LEU A 646 24.66 -23.51 20.66
CA LEU A 646 23.99 -22.39 21.33
C LEU A 646 25.01 -21.72 22.25
N ALA A 647 25.51 -20.56 21.84
CA ALA A 647 26.32 -19.68 22.68
C ALA A 647 25.40 -18.59 23.25
N LYS A 648 25.40 -18.37 24.57
CA LYS A 648 24.72 -17.21 25.16
C LYS A 648 25.39 -16.64 26.40
N THR A 649 25.31 -15.31 26.52
CA THR A 649 25.69 -14.49 27.67
C THR A 649 24.47 -14.23 28.55
N THR A 650 24.63 -13.38 29.56
CA THR A 650 23.50 -12.60 30.10
C THR A 650 23.67 -11.21 29.51
N ASP A 651 22.54 -10.64 29.12
CA ASP A 651 22.27 -9.28 28.62
C ASP A 651 22.81 -8.10 29.47
N SER A 652 22.30 -6.91 29.16
CA SER A 652 22.77 -5.62 29.66
C SER A 652 22.15 -5.22 31.02
N ASP A 653 20.92 -5.65 31.26
CA ASP A 653 19.97 -5.35 32.35
C ASP A 653 19.98 -6.46 33.42
N GLY A 654 19.85 -7.73 33.01
CA GLY A 654 20.00 -8.94 33.80
C GLY A 654 18.84 -9.94 33.71
N ASN A 655 17.96 -9.87 32.71
CA ASN A 655 16.69 -10.60 32.65
C ASN A 655 16.84 -12.00 32.03
N GLY A 656 17.27 -12.07 30.77
CA GLY A 656 17.51 -13.26 29.97
C GLY A 656 18.92 -13.32 29.38
N PHE A 657 19.02 -13.18 28.05
CA PHE A 657 20.20 -13.65 27.29
C PHE A 657 20.40 -13.04 25.89
N ASP A 658 21.55 -12.41 25.62
CA ASP A 658 22.12 -12.35 24.24
C ASP A 658 22.86 -13.64 23.86
N GLY A 659 22.91 -13.95 22.56
CA GLY A 659 23.62 -15.11 22.05
C GLY A 659 23.67 -15.27 20.53
N GLN A 660 23.98 -16.50 20.13
CA GLN A 660 23.97 -16.97 18.74
C GLN A 660 23.62 -18.46 18.71
N VAL A 661 22.73 -18.85 17.79
CA VAL A 661 22.33 -20.23 17.50
C VAL A 661 22.88 -20.64 16.13
N THR A 662 24.01 -21.34 16.12
CA THR A 662 24.45 -22.02 14.90
C THR A 662 23.57 -23.24 14.66
N LEU A 663 22.94 -23.32 13.48
CA LEU A 663 22.15 -24.44 12.96
C LEU A 663 22.93 -25.16 11.85
N VAL A 664 22.61 -26.44 11.59
CA VAL A 664 23.05 -27.17 10.39
C VAL A 664 21.96 -28.06 9.83
N ASN A 665 21.76 -28.02 8.52
CA ASN A 665 20.89 -28.95 7.80
C ASN A 665 21.71 -30.18 7.37
N SER A 666 21.40 -31.35 7.93
CA SER A 666 22.18 -32.56 7.68
C SER A 666 21.87 -33.26 6.34
N THR A 667 20.86 -32.78 5.61
CA THR A 667 20.41 -33.36 4.33
C THR A 667 21.07 -32.66 3.14
N THR A 668 21.11 -31.34 3.18
CA THR A 668 21.67 -30.46 2.14
C THR A 668 23.16 -30.21 2.38
N GLY A 669 23.51 -29.79 3.60
CA GLY A 669 24.86 -29.49 4.05
C GLY A 669 25.08 -28.03 4.48
N GLU A 670 24.05 -27.18 4.42
CA GLU A 670 24.08 -25.79 4.91
C GLU A 670 24.28 -25.70 6.44
N SER A 671 24.69 -24.50 6.85
CA SER A 671 24.77 -24.05 8.24
C SER A 671 24.28 -22.62 8.31
N SER A 672 23.50 -22.28 9.32
CA SER A 672 23.06 -20.90 9.57
C SER A 672 23.35 -20.44 11.00
N ASN A 673 23.19 -19.16 11.34
CA ASN A 673 23.71 -18.53 12.57
C ASN A 673 22.82 -17.43 13.15
N ILE A 674 21.57 -17.75 13.50
CA ILE A 674 20.64 -16.79 14.13
C ILE A 674 21.32 -16.10 15.33
N ASN A 675 21.50 -14.78 15.22
CA ASN A 675 22.03 -13.92 16.28
C ASN A 675 20.84 -13.42 17.10
N PHE A 676 21.00 -13.28 18.42
CA PHE A 676 19.91 -12.76 19.23
C PHE A 676 20.37 -11.89 20.40
N THR A 677 19.60 -10.87 20.73
CA THR A 677 19.70 -10.02 21.92
C THR A 677 18.36 -10.03 22.65
N ASN A 678 18.41 -9.87 23.98
CA ASN A 678 17.22 -9.75 24.84
C ASN A 678 16.15 -10.84 24.59
N ILE A 679 16.49 -12.12 24.79
CA ILE A 679 15.53 -13.24 24.67
C ILE A 679 15.51 -14.13 25.92
N GLU A 680 14.35 -14.28 26.54
CA GLU A 680 14.13 -14.91 27.85
C GLU A 680 13.99 -16.45 27.77
N GLU A 681 13.13 -16.98 26.87
CA GLU A 681 12.77 -18.42 26.85
C GLU A 681 13.26 -19.22 25.61
N ILE A 682 13.77 -20.44 25.86
CA ILE A 682 14.12 -21.46 24.86
C ILE A 682 13.89 -22.88 25.46
N ILE A 683 13.19 -23.80 24.77
CA ILE A 683 12.26 -24.82 25.37
C ILE A 683 12.72 -26.33 25.40
N PRO A 684 12.72 -27.07 26.57
CA PRO A 684 13.03 -28.55 26.62
C PRO A 684 12.41 -29.50 27.75
N CYS A 685 12.51 -30.86 27.61
CA CYS A 685 11.66 -31.95 28.25
C CYS A 685 12.38 -33.28 28.77
N PHE A 686 11.76 -34.47 29.16
CA PHE A 686 12.41 -35.68 29.84
C PHE A 686 12.22 -37.20 29.34
N THR A 687 13.19 -38.15 29.47
CA THR A 687 13.42 -39.39 28.57
C THR A 687 12.55 -40.69 28.64
N PRO A 688 12.58 -41.61 27.62
CA PRO A 688 11.81 -42.86 27.55
C PRO A 688 12.52 -44.06 28.21
N GLY A 689 11.82 -45.19 28.33
CA GLY A 689 12.28 -46.38 29.05
C GLY A 689 12.23 -46.22 30.59
N THR A 690 11.88 -45.02 31.05
CA THR A 690 11.63 -44.69 32.45
C THR A 690 10.41 -45.44 32.95
N LEU A 691 10.58 -46.31 33.95
CA LEU A 691 9.48 -47.09 34.51
C LEU A 691 8.68 -46.28 35.53
N ILE A 692 7.40 -46.05 35.26
CA ILE A 692 6.46 -45.40 36.17
C ILE A 692 5.63 -46.47 36.91
N ALA A 693 5.47 -46.33 38.22
CA ALA A 693 4.70 -47.28 39.02
C ALA A 693 3.18 -47.10 38.83
N THR A 694 2.49 -48.16 38.38
CA THR A 694 1.02 -48.20 38.29
C THR A 694 0.44 -49.21 39.28
N PRO A 695 -0.87 -49.15 39.61
CA PRO A 695 -1.55 -50.15 40.45
C PRO A 695 -1.53 -51.58 39.89
N ARG A 696 -1.08 -51.78 38.64
CA ARG A 696 -0.93 -53.09 37.98
C ARG A 696 0.53 -53.57 37.90
N GLY A 697 1.49 -52.73 38.31
CA GLY A 697 2.93 -52.94 38.18
C GLY A 697 3.64 -51.73 37.57
N GLU A 698 4.96 -51.77 37.49
CA GLU A 698 5.75 -50.77 36.75
C GLU A 698 5.48 -50.88 35.24
N ARG A 699 5.36 -49.75 34.54
CA ARG A 699 5.22 -49.66 33.07
C ARG A 699 6.17 -48.60 32.51
N PRO A 700 6.72 -48.77 31.29
CA PRO A 700 7.46 -47.70 30.61
C PRO A 700 6.59 -46.47 30.38
N VAL A 701 7.17 -45.27 30.49
CA VAL A 701 6.48 -43.99 30.27
C VAL A 701 5.88 -43.90 28.86
N GLU A 702 6.59 -44.39 27.84
CA GLU A 702 6.16 -44.44 26.45
C GLU A 702 4.96 -45.40 26.19
N GLU A 703 4.63 -46.28 27.14
CA GLU A 703 3.42 -47.11 27.09
C GLU A 703 2.21 -46.47 27.79
N LEU A 704 2.36 -45.37 28.54
CA LEU A 704 1.26 -44.72 29.25
C LEU A 704 0.40 -43.89 28.30
N ARG A 705 -0.90 -43.75 28.59
CA ARG A 705 -1.83 -42.88 27.86
C ARG A 705 -2.71 -42.10 28.84
N GLU A 706 -3.46 -41.14 28.33
CA GLU A 706 -4.55 -40.50 29.08
C GLU A 706 -5.49 -41.55 29.71
N GLY A 707 -5.99 -41.30 30.93
CA GLY A 707 -6.77 -42.27 31.70
C GLY A 707 -5.97 -43.42 32.37
N ASP A 708 -4.66 -43.56 32.12
CA ASP A 708 -3.84 -44.52 32.87
C ASP A 708 -3.60 -44.06 34.31
N LYS A 709 -3.62 -45.02 35.23
CA LYS A 709 -3.50 -44.74 36.66
C LYS A 709 -2.09 -44.96 37.19
N VAL A 710 -1.52 -43.93 37.81
CA VAL A 710 -0.16 -43.90 38.38
C VAL A 710 -0.23 -43.88 39.90
N ILE A 711 0.79 -44.45 40.55
CA ILE A 711 0.99 -44.37 41.99
C ILE A 711 1.79 -43.09 42.29
N THR A 712 1.15 -42.16 42.98
CA THR A 712 1.74 -40.90 43.43
C THR A 712 2.02 -40.95 44.95
N ARG A 713 2.80 -40.00 45.44
CA ARG A 713 3.23 -39.92 46.84
C ARG A 713 2.13 -39.40 47.74
N ASP A 714 1.40 -38.39 47.25
CA ASP A 714 0.65 -37.47 48.08
C ASP A 714 -0.85 -37.78 48.06
N ASN A 715 -1.48 -37.77 46.88
CA ASN A 715 -2.90 -38.13 46.73
C ASN A 715 -3.16 -39.59 46.32
N GLY A 716 -2.12 -40.42 46.20
CA GLY A 716 -2.23 -41.89 46.21
C GLY A 716 -2.26 -42.56 44.83
N ILE A 717 -3.43 -42.76 44.23
CA ILE A 717 -3.57 -43.34 42.89
C ILE A 717 -4.34 -42.35 42.02
N GLN A 718 -3.61 -41.61 41.20
CA GLN A 718 -4.15 -40.59 40.30
C GLN A 718 -4.21 -41.07 38.85
N GLU A 719 -4.90 -40.32 38.01
CA GLU A 719 -5.21 -40.64 36.62
C GLU A 719 -4.54 -39.60 35.71
N ILE A 720 -3.73 -40.04 34.76
CA ILE A 720 -3.03 -39.15 33.82
C ILE A 720 -4.07 -38.41 32.99
N ARG A 721 -3.93 -37.09 32.89
CA ARG A 721 -4.85 -36.22 32.14
C ARG A 721 -4.33 -35.75 30.79
N TRP A 722 -3.01 -35.66 30.65
CA TRP A 722 -2.36 -35.30 29.39
C TRP A 722 -0.95 -35.89 29.35
N ILE A 723 -0.45 -36.17 28.14
CA ILE A 723 0.89 -36.77 27.90
C ILE A 723 1.46 -36.37 26.52
N GLY A 724 2.53 -35.58 26.50
CA GLY A 724 3.25 -35.13 25.29
C GLY A 724 4.63 -35.77 25.12
N SER A 725 5.28 -35.56 23.96
CA SER A 725 6.65 -36.05 23.69
C SER A 725 7.39 -35.36 22.53
N THR A 726 8.68 -35.11 22.71
CA THR A 726 9.57 -34.37 21.78
C THR A 726 10.85 -35.16 21.48
N PRO A 727 11.25 -35.45 20.22
CA PRO A 727 12.50 -36.16 19.93
C PRO A 727 13.76 -35.29 20.16
N VAL A 728 14.88 -35.91 20.56
CA VAL A 728 16.21 -35.24 20.68
C VAL A 728 17.31 -36.18 20.14
N PRO A 729 17.78 -35.98 18.90
CA PRO A 729 18.69 -36.91 18.22
C PRO A 729 20.16 -36.84 18.71
N THR A 730 21.02 -37.72 18.19
CA THR A 730 22.38 -37.99 18.72
C THR A 730 23.32 -36.78 18.64
N ASP A 731 23.22 -36.09 17.53
CA ASP A 731 23.83 -34.82 17.17
C ASP A 731 23.38 -33.69 18.09
N ARG A 732 22.06 -33.46 18.24
CA ARG A 732 21.52 -32.48 19.22
C ARG A 732 22.08 -32.75 20.63
N LEU A 733 22.15 -34.01 21.06
CA LEU A 733 22.77 -34.41 22.35
C LEU A 733 24.30 -34.32 22.41
N ALA A 734 24.99 -34.32 21.27
CA ALA A 734 26.43 -34.10 21.21
C ALA A 734 26.79 -32.62 21.37
N ARG A 735 25.84 -31.74 21.04
CA ARG A 735 26.01 -30.30 20.84
C ARG A 735 25.38 -29.50 21.96
N ASP A 736 24.09 -29.69 22.22
CA ASP A 736 23.37 -29.15 23.38
C ASP A 736 23.79 -29.85 24.68
N THR A 737 24.96 -29.49 25.20
CA THR A 737 25.49 -30.06 26.44
C THR A 737 24.63 -29.72 27.67
N HIS A 738 23.75 -28.73 27.54
CA HIS A 738 22.75 -28.32 28.53
C HIS A 738 21.42 -29.11 28.44
N LEU A 739 21.14 -29.75 27.29
CA LEU A 739 20.04 -30.72 27.11
C LEU A 739 20.50 -32.15 27.40
N ALA A 740 21.80 -32.45 27.29
CA ALA A 740 22.36 -33.79 27.51
C ALA A 740 21.90 -34.37 28.87
N PRO A 741 21.20 -35.53 28.88
CA PRO A 741 20.42 -35.98 30.03
C PRO A 741 21.29 -36.36 31.23
N VAL A 742 20.72 -36.18 32.42
CA VAL A 742 21.36 -36.59 33.68
C VAL A 742 21.02 -38.05 33.96
N LEU A 743 22.04 -38.90 33.96
CA LEU A 743 21.97 -40.28 34.41
C LEU A 743 22.21 -40.34 35.92
N ILE A 744 21.15 -40.63 36.66
CA ILE A 744 21.17 -40.92 38.09
C ILE A 744 21.30 -42.45 38.22
N ARG A 745 22.45 -42.94 38.70
CA ARG A 745 22.65 -44.39 38.91
C ARG A 745 21.79 -44.95 40.03
N ALA A 746 21.53 -46.26 39.96
CA ALA A 746 20.90 -47.02 41.04
C ALA A 746 21.62 -46.78 42.39
N GLY A 747 20.88 -46.32 43.40
CA GLY A 747 21.38 -45.98 44.73
C GLY A 747 22.07 -44.61 44.89
N ALA A 748 22.20 -43.79 43.84
CA ALA A 748 22.94 -42.52 43.88
C ALA A 748 22.27 -41.42 44.71
N LEU A 749 20.93 -41.42 44.85
CA LEU A 749 20.18 -40.50 45.71
C LEU A 749 20.24 -40.87 47.21
N GLY A 750 20.98 -41.95 47.55
CA GLY A 750 21.05 -42.50 48.90
C GLY A 750 19.90 -43.48 49.20
N ASN A 751 20.00 -44.16 50.34
CA ASN A 751 19.06 -45.19 50.82
C ASN A 751 18.77 -46.38 49.85
N GLY A 752 19.47 -46.47 48.72
CA GLY A 752 19.20 -47.44 47.66
C GLY A 752 18.31 -46.92 46.52
N LEU A 753 18.06 -45.62 46.46
CA LEU A 753 17.26 -44.97 45.41
C LEU A 753 18.13 -44.24 44.36
N PRO A 754 17.72 -44.14 43.09
CA PRO A 754 16.66 -44.95 42.46
C PRO A 754 16.98 -46.44 42.54
N GLU A 755 15.97 -47.32 42.38
CA GLU A 755 16.19 -48.77 42.42
C GLU A 755 16.85 -49.29 41.13
N ARG A 756 16.82 -48.49 40.06
CA ARG A 756 17.48 -48.72 38.76
C ARG A 756 18.17 -47.44 38.30
N ASP A 757 19.15 -47.56 37.40
CA ASP A 757 19.67 -46.40 36.66
C ASP A 757 18.52 -45.70 35.93
N MET A 758 18.36 -44.39 36.12
CA MET A 758 17.32 -43.57 35.48
C MET A 758 17.95 -42.40 34.72
N LEU A 759 17.36 -42.08 33.58
CA LEU A 759 17.81 -41.04 32.68
C LEU A 759 16.71 -39.96 32.66
N VAL A 760 17.06 -38.71 32.96
CA VAL A 760 16.10 -37.60 33.09
C VAL A 760 16.66 -36.34 32.46
N SER A 761 15.80 -35.35 32.20
CA SER A 761 16.29 -34.06 31.71
C SER A 761 17.15 -33.36 32.76
N PRO A 762 18.05 -32.47 32.36
CA PRO A 762 18.81 -31.63 33.28
C PRO A 762 17.91 -30.76 34.19
N GLN A 763 16.71 -30.41 33.73
CA GLN A 763 15.78 -29.54 34.45
C GLN A 763 14.83 -30.32 35.39
N HIS A 764 14.46 -31.55 35.01
CA HIS A 764 13.54 -32.44 35.72
C HIS A 764 13.89 -32.61 37.20
N ARG A 765 12.95 -32.37 38.10
CA ARG A 765 13.20 -32.31 39.55
C ARG A 765 12.93 -33.64 40.25
N VAL A 766 13.87 -34.01 41.10
CA VAL A 766 13.88 -35.25 41.88
C VAL A 766 13.61 -34.92 43.35
N LEU A 767 12.82 -35.76 44.03
CA LEU A 767 12.49 -35.58 45.44
C LEU A 767 13.65 -36.03 46.34
N ILE A 768 14.28 -35.09 47.03
CA ILE A 768 15.33 -35.35 48.01
C ILE A 768 14.74 -35.29 49.42
N ALA A 769 14.64 -36.45 50.07
CA ALA A 769 14.19 -36.57 51.46
C ALA A 769 15.40 -36.73 52.41
N SER A 770 15.66 -35.74 53.28
CA SER A 770 16.80 -35.79 54.20
C SER A 770 16.65 -34.96 55.47
N ASP A 771 17.35 -35.35 56.55
CA ASP A 771 17.48 -34.54 57.77
C ASP A 771 18.21 -33.21 57.52
N ARG A 772 18.96 -33.07 56.40
CA ARG A 772 19.61 -31.81 56.00
C ARG A 772 18.62 -30.83 55.39
N ALA A 773 17.70 -31.31 54.54
CA ALA A 773 16.63 -30.47 53.99
C ALA A 773 15.82 -29.85 55.14
N ALA A 774 15.46 -30.67 56.13
CA ALA A 774 14.72 -30.23 57.32
C ALA A 774 15.48 -29.22 58.20
N LEU A 775 16.82 -29.15 58.08
CA LEU A 775 17.68 -28.23 58.82
C LEU A 775 17.89 -26.90 58.10
N TYR A 776 17.91 -26.91 56.75
CA TYR A 776 18.20 -25.72 55.94
C TYR A 776 16.96 -25.03 55.35
N PHE A 777 15.88 -25.78 55.10
CA PHE A 777 14.69 -25.29 54.39
C PHE A 777 13.39 -25.49 55.19
N GLU A 778 13.50 -25.94 56.45
CA GLU A 778 12.44 -26.38 57.36
C GLU A 778 11.60 -27.59 56.87
N GLU A 779 11.67 -27.91 55.57
CA GLU A 779 11.00 -29.05 54.93
C GLU A 779 11.83 -30.33 54.86
N ARG A 780 11.19 -31.48 55.11
CA ARG A 780 11.86 -32.81 55.10
C ARG A 780 12.07 -33.38 53.70
N GLU A 781 11.28 -32.94 52.73
CA GLU A 781 11.29 -33.40 51.36
C GLU A 781 11.24 -32.19 50.43
N VAL A 782 12.17 -32.09 49.49
CA VAL A 782 12.34 -30.95 48.58
C VAL A 782 12.56 -31.43 47.16
N LEU A 783 12.12 -30.66 46.17
CA LEU A 783 12.36 -30.95 44.76
C LEU A 783 13.65 -30.26 44.29
N VAL A 784 14.50 -31.01 43.58
CA VAL A 784 15.79 -30.51 43.09
C VAL A 784 16.02 -30.96 41.65
N ALA A 785 16.19 -30.00 40.74
CA ALA A 785 16.51 -30.25 39.32
C ALA A 785 17.76 -31.15 39.19
N ALA A 786 17.73 -32.14 38.29
CA ALA A 786 18.78 -33.13 38.17
C ALA A 786 20.17 -32.53 37.89
N LYS A 787 20.26 -31.41 37.15
CA LYS A 787 21.53 -30.68 36.90
C LYS A 787 22.13 -30.01 38.13
N HIS A 788 21.38 -29.89 39.23
CA HIS A 788 21.88 -29.42 40.53
C HIS A 788 22.30 -30.57 41.47
N LEU A 789 22.08 -31.82 41.07
CA LEU A 789 22.43 -33.03 41.83
C LEU A 789 23.70 -33.74 41.33
N THR A 790 24.31 -33.29 40.23
CA THR A 790 25.47 -33.94 39.61
C THR A 790 26.69 -34.01 40.52
N ASP A 791 27.35 -35.17 40.59
CA ASP A 791 28.46 -35.47 41.49
C ASP A 791 29.49 -36.45 40.89
N ASP A 792 30.64 -36.62 41.56
CA ASP A 792 31.67 -37.60 41.19
C ASP A 792 31.28 -39.07 41.53
N GLY A 793 30.19 -39.29 42.26
CA GLY A 793 29.82 -40.56 42.89
C GLY A 793 28.80 -41.40 42.13
N GLY A 794 27.78 -40.80 41.53
CA GLY A 794 26.67 -41.54 40.93
C GLY A 794 25.74 -40.80 39.96
N ILE A 795 25.70 -39.46 39.98
CA ILE A 795 24.79 -38.62 39.20
C ILE A 795 25.59 -37.78 38.20
N ARG A 796 25.39 -37.96 36.89
CA ARG A 796 26.18 -37.27 35.87
C ARG A 796 25.43 -37.10 34.55
N VAL A 797 25.74 -36.01 33.85
CA VAL A 797 25.38 -35.84 32.43
C VAL A 797 25.95 -37.00 31.61
N VAL A 798 25.17 -37.48 30.63
CA VAL A 798 25.59 -38.46 29.61
C VAL A 798 25.07 -38.07 28.24
N ARG A 799 25.70 -38.60 27.19
CA ARG A 799 25.30 -38.39 25.79
C ARG A 799 24.98 -39.76 25.17
N PRO A 800 23.70 -40.15 25.06
CA PRO A 800 23.30 -41.36 24.34
C PRO A 800 23.24 -41.11 22.82
N GLU A 801 23.12 -42.20 22.05
CA GLU A 801 22.83 -42.15 20.61
C GLU A 801 21.32 -41.89 20.40
N GLY A 802 20.89 -40.65 20.70
CA GLY A 802 19.50 -40.19 20.62
C GLY A 802 18.66 -40.50 21.86
N LEU A 803 17.58 -39.75 22.04
CA LEU A 803 16.50 -39.97 23.01
C LEU A 803 15.18 -39.31 22.56
N THR A 804 14.10 -39.50 23.31
CA THR A 804 12.84 -38.76 23.15
C THR A 804 12.35 -38.30 24.50
N TYR A 805 11.99 -37.03 24.63
CA TYR A 805 11.64 -36.37 25.87
C TYR A 805 10.10 -36.25 26.02
N LEU A 806 9.50 -37.11 26.86
CA LEU A 806 8.08 -37.16 27.22
C LEU A 806 7.74 -36.32 28.47
N HIS A 807 6.48 -35.89 28.57
CA HIS A 807 5.87 -35.19 29.72
C HIS A 807 4.49 -35.80 30.04
N PHE A 808 4.02 -35.76 31.30
CA PHE A 808 2.63 -36.11 31.65
C PHE A 808 2.17 -35.47 32.98
N MET A 809 0.88 -35.15 33.08
CA MET A 809 0.28 -34.42 34.22
C MET A 809 -1.00 -35.06 34.80
N PHE A 810 -1.48 -34.50 35.91
CA PHE A 810 -2.62 -34.97 36.72
C PHE A 810 -3.53 -33.78 37.13
N ASP A 811 -4.58 -34.04 37.91
CA ASP A 811 -5.48 -33.01 38.47
C ASP A 811 -4.78 -31.99 39.40
N GLN A 812 -3.57 -32.28 39.86
CA GLN A 812 -2.69 -31.41 40.65
C GLN A 812 -1.23 -31.79 40.37
N HIS A 813 -0.27 -30.95 40.76
CA HIS A 813 1.13 -31.37 40.73
C HIS A 813 1.36 -32.57 41.66
N GLU A 814 1.92 -33.66 41.14
CA GLU A 814 2.09 -34.92 41.88
C GLU A 814 3.54 -35.37 41.91
N VAL A 815 3.98 -35.94 43.03
CA VAL A 815 5.27 -36.64 43.07
C VAL A 815 5.05 -38.11 42.73
N VAL A 816 5.52 -38.54 41.56
CA VAL A 816 5.36 -39.89 41.01
C VAL A 816 6.54 -40.80 41.36
N LEU A 817 6.31 -42.12 41.36
CA LEU A 817 7.36 -43.13 41.58
C LEU A 817 7.92 -43.59 40.23
N SER A 818 9.12 -43.10 39.87
CA SER A 818 9.83 -43.38 38.61
C SER A 818 11.15 -44.12 38.87
N ASN A 819 11.33 -45.30 38.26
CA ASN A 819 12.47 -46.21 38.47
C ASN A 819 12.80 -46.50 39.96
N GLY A 820 11.81 -46.39 40.85
CA GLY A 820 11.94 -46.53 42.30
C GLY A 820 12.33 -45.27 43.06
N ALA A 821 12.74 -44.19 42.38
CA ALA A 821 12.87 -42.85 42.97
C ALA A 821 11.55 -42.07 42.89
N TRP A 822 11.44 -41.02 43.71
CA TRP A 822 10.30 -40.10 43.67
C TRP A 822 10.70 -38.86 42.87
N THR A 823 9.93 -38.50 41.85
CA THR A 823 10.18 -37.37 40.95
C THR A 823 8.89 -36.59 40.70
N GLU A 824 8.98 -35.39 40.14
CA GLU A 824 7.79 -34.64 39.74
C GLU A 824 7.05 -35.25 38.52
N SER A 825 5.74 -34.96 38.43
CA SER A 825 5.00 -34.95 37.17
C SER A 825 5.39 -33.71 36.35
N PHE A 826 4.80 -33.53 35.16
CA PHE A 826 4.80 -32.22 34.54
C PHE A 826 4.05 -31.20 35.45
N GLN A 827 4.54 -29.97 35.47
CA GLN A 827 3.94 -28.84 36.18
C GLN A 827 3.71 -27.71 35.17
N PRO A 828 2.47 -27.46 34.70
CA PRO A 828 2.14 -26.18 34.10
C PRO A 828 2.38 -25.04 35.10
N GLY A 829 3.47 -24.30 34.87
CA GLY A 829 3.52 -22.86 35.11
C GLY A 829 3.50 -22.13 33.76
N ASP A 830 3.52 -20.82 33.79
CA ASP A 830 3.42 -19.93 32.63
C ASP A 830 4.51 -20.27 31.58
N TYR A 831 5.79 -20.22 32.04
CA TYR A 831 7.07 -20.85 31.60
C TYR A 831 7.08 -22.28 31.02
N THR A 832 5.93 -22.92 30.86
CA THR A 832 5.81 -24.30 30.36
C THR A 832 4.49 -24.56 29.63
N LEU A 833 3.56 -23.61 29.66
CA LEU A 833 2.37 -23.58 28.81
C LEU A 833 2.64 -22.77 27.53
N GLY A 834 3.38 -21.65 27.64
CA GLY A 834 3.89 -20.91 26.47
C GLY A 834 4.77 -21.80 25.59
N GLY A 835 5.75 -22.49 26.18
CA GLY A 835 6.58 -23.51 25.50
C GLY A 835 5.87 -24.79 25.03
N MET A 836 4.58 -24.76 24.70
CA MET A 836 3.82 -25.83 24.05
C MET A 836 3.02 -25.29 22.88
N GLY A 837 3.15 -25.93 21.71
CA GLY A 837 2.37 -25.60 20.52
C GLY A 837 0.87 -25.86 20.70
N ASP A 838 0.08 -25.12 19.94
CA ASP A 838 -1.23 -24.65 20.40
C ASP A 838 -2.33 -25.70 20.37
N ALA A 839 -2.16 -26.73 19.55
CA ALA A 839 -2.96 -27.96 19.64
C ALA A 839 -2.80 -28.66 21.01
N GLN A 840 -1.61 -28.65 21.61
CA GLN A 840 -1.34 -29.23 22.94
C GLN A 840 -1.68 -28.23 24.06
N ARG A 841 -1.40 -26.94 23.86
CA ARG A 841 -1.76 -25.84 24.78
C ARG A 841 -3.28 -25.78 24.98
N SER A 842 -4.03 -25.81 23.87
CA SER A 842 -5.50 -25.84 23.85
C SER A 842 -6.08 -27.13 24.44
N GLU A 843 -5.51 -28.30 24.14
CA GLU A 843 -5.92 -29.57 24.77
C GLU A 843 -5.80 -29.49 26.31
N ILE A 844 -4.69 -28.95 26.83
CA ILE A 844 -4.50 -28.73 28.27
C ILE A 844 -5.53 -27.73 28.82
N TYR A 845 -5.81 -26.62 28.12
CA TYR A 845 -6.81 -25.64 28.55
C TYR A 845 -8.26 -26.13 28.45
N GLU A 846 -8.62 -27.03 27.52
CA GLU A 846 -9.93 -27.69 27.51
C GLU A 846 -10.10 -28.65 28.70
N LEU A 847 -9.05 -29.40 29.01
CA LEU A 847 -9.04 -30.36 30.12
C LEU A 847 -8.96 -29.69 31.50
N PHE A 848 -8.33 -28.52 31.58
CA PHE A 848 -8.15 -27.71 32.80
C PHE A 848 -8.47 -26.22 32.58
N PRO A 849 -9.75 -25.85 32.45
CA PRO A 849 -10.15 -24.47 32.16
C PRO A 849 -9.65 -23.43 33.16
N GLU A 850 -9.38 -23.82 34.42
CA GLU A 850 -8.77 -22.97 35.44
C GLU A 850 -7.38 -22.45 35.05
N LEU A 851 -6.58 -23.22 34.30
CA LEU A 851 -5.23 -22.83 33.88
C LEU A 851 -5.19 -21.72 32.83
N ARG A 852 -6.33 -21.37 32.21
CA ARG A 852 -6.45 -20.13 31.43
C ARG A 852 -6.29 -18.87 32.29
N THR A 853 -6.42 -18.98 33.62
CA THR A 853 -6.39 -17.83 34.54
C THR A 853 -5.15 -17.83 35.43
N ASP A 854 -4.59 -16.64 35.63
CA ASP A 854 -3.53 -16.34 36.60
C ASP A 854 -3.76 -16.94 37.99
N VAL A 855 -5.01 -16.94 38.45
CA VAL A 855 -5.39 -17.50 39.76
C VAL A 855 -5.30 -19.03 39.74
N GLY A 856 -5.79 -19.69 38.68
CA GLY A 856 -5.72 -21.14 38.53
C GLY A 856 -4.29 -21.64 38.29
N ARG A 857 -3.47 -20.93 37.51
CA ARG A 857 -2.04 -21.21 37.35
C ARG A 857 -1.29 -21.10 38.68
N ARG A 858 -1.54 -20.03 39.46
CA ARG A 858 -0.98 -19.86 40.81
C ARG A 858 -1.51 -20.88 41.84
N ASP A 859 -2.72 -21.42 41.66
CA ASP A 859 -3.28 -22.50 42.49
C ASP A 859 -2.76 -23.91 42.12
N TYR A 860 -2.16 -24.12 40.94
CA TYR A 860 -1.46 -25.37 40.57
C TYR A 860 -0.05 -25.44 41.23
N VAL A 861 -0.05 -25.33 42.57
CA VAL A 861 1.17 -25.23 43.39
C VAL A 861 2.00 -26.51 43.34
N ALA A 862 3.32 -26.36 43.18
CA ALA A 862 4.27 -27.46 43.26
C ALA A 862 4.14 -28.23 44.59
N ALA A 863 3.82 -29.53 44.49
CA ALA A 863 3.68 -30.50 45.58
C ALA A 863 4.73 -30.45 46.73
N ARG A 864 5.93 -29.91 46.47
CA ARG A 864 6.98 -29.63 47.46
C ARG A 864 7.76 -28.39 47.06
N LYS A 865 8.44 -27.78 48.04
CA LYS A 865 9.40 -26.69 47.80
C LYS A 865 10.52 -27.13 46.86
N THR A 866 10.65 -26.43 45.73
CA THR A 866 11.78 -26.52 44.79
C THR A 866 12.98 -25.71 45.29
N LEU A 867 14.20 -26.20 45.06
CA LEU A 867 15.45 -25.53 45.44
C LEU A 867 16.21 -24.94 44.23
N LYS A 868 16.68 -23.70 44.37
CA LYS A 868 17.62 -23.07 43.42
C LYS A 868 19.02 -23.71 43.52
N LYS A 869 19.86 -23.52 42.50
CA LYS A 869 21.20 -24.15 42.35
C LYS A 869 22.09 -24.04 43.60
N HIS A 870 22.12 -22.87 44.23
CA HIS A 870 22.94 -22.61 45.42
C HIS A 870 22.37 -23.24 46.70
N GLU A 871 21.03 -23.41 46.78
CA GLU A 871 20.37 -24.11 47.89
C GLU A 871 20.63 -25.61 47.83
N ALA A 872 20.51 -26.21 46.63
CA ALA A 872 20.78 -27.63 46.41
C ALA A 872 22.18 -28.07 46.90
N LEU A 873 23.20 -27.21 46.73
CA LEU A 873 24.56 -27.46 47.21
C LEU A 873 24.66 -27.61 48.75
N LEU A 874 23.72 -27.05 49.53
CA LEU A 874 23.68 -27.22 50.99
C LEU A 874 23.34 -28.66 51.42
N LEU A 875 22.74 -29.46 50.53
CA LEU A 875 22.49 -30.88 50.76
C LEU A 875 23.76 -31.73 50.58
N ASN A 876 24.68 -31.32 49.70
CA ASN A 876 25.82 -32.13 49.26
C ASN A 876 27.14 -31.90 50.03
N GLN A 877 27.26 -30.84 50.85
CA GLN A 877 28.48 -30.54 51.61
C GLN A 877 28.67 -31.43 52.86
N ASN A 878 29.48 -32.48 52.76
CA ASN A 878 29.87 -33.35 53.90
C ASN A 878 30.55 -32.61 55.06
#